data_AF-A0A7H9HZ11-F1
#
_entry.id   AF-A0A7H9HZ11-F1
#
_cell.length_a   1.000
_cell.length_b   1.000
_cell.length_c   1.000
_cell.angle_alpha   90.00
_cell.angle_beta   90.00
_cell.angle_gamma   90.00
#
_symmetry.space_group_name_H-M   'P 1'
#
loop_
_entity.id
_entity.type
_entity.pdbx_description
1 polymer ?
#
loop_
_entity_poly.entity_id
_entity_poly.type
_entity_poly.pdbx_seq_one_letter_code
_entity_poly.pdbx_strand_id
1 'polypeptide(L)'
;MERFDNALPFRYNKSSHRRLGYYVSICLILCEVASFNMNKVPQRVSSFGIGRLTSDILLSKASADSNGNGKHKAEALVIRNAGTQTMIDNWLKNAKVVTDSMKNGKTVRLHLPVVLKTLQRLRSTDNRASYFALISKIQSSRIAWLNIADKPIDTGGALPVEFFNEVSSMIYRISLTCDAQELRLVSKFLLSLLHNYKKSMERRAAFDLKVKTKFFRNCLMPIARTESIALTTEALGAIPMGQENLKYLTELAFYYHSSQFTKVVCQLNKINSGKINLSANEIDAFFPLFFGIIQSSIMYDDEQTCVRLITKLSKDWGYQIDPHSRGLLLELCEKYAAYQVMSVLEVSSPLLEWKRLQSQLTWEEFMRHLSYLNVDLFKENQDLDFLQEKLSIVGPNLKAWEIFLHKIPDNANPSLKSFAVNTILMYLVANKRLPFVLSILEHLINEMGYAQQLVDSGKLLSISKYSGFHCLFKAFSVRNPAIFSSYTLFKFLEQNPQIPFKFTSLDFYYMMQACLAGADHHSLYFFLFQFIKIMGPSFYVDNQGKPSWALPTSIEQLLKHKVAKGRGDDRIMQIVNEIRNWFLEHRSSASDTGIDSAFLKQAFGDKYLPNLTVKSMIALEQKHRNKHTFSGDEQYYLADDLRSSRRLQRILDSLMGNINIKQL
;
A
#
# COMPACT_ATOMS: atom_id res chain seq x y z
N MET A 1 -19.43 -10.13 3.23
CA MET A 1 -20.31 -9.83 4.37
C MET A 1 -19.44 -9.82 5.61
N GLU A 2 -18.77 -8.69 5.87
CA GLU A 2 -18.24 -8.26 7.16
C GLU A 2 -17.94 -6.76 7.02
N ARG A 3 -18.35 -6.00 8.03
CA ARG A 3 -18.62 -4.56 7.97
C ARG A 3 -17.36 -3.72 8.13
N PHE A 4 -17.11 -2.85 7.16
CA PHE A 4 -16.40 -1.59 7.38
C PHE A 4 -17.35 -0.61 8.06
N ASP A 5 -16.99 -0.12 9.24
CA ASP A 5 -17.39 1.20 9.76
C ASP A 5 -16.68 1.46 11.10
N ASN A 6 -15.84 2.51 11.14
CA ASN A 6 -15.76 3.51 12.20
C ASN A 6 -14.58 4.44 11.96
N ALA A 7 -14.81 5.42 11.10
CA ALA A 7 -14.19 6.74 11.22
C ALA A 7 -14.92 7.51 12.33
N LEU A 8 -14.19 8.23 13.20
CA LEU A 8 -14.64 9.36 14.05
C LEU A 8 -13.44 9.82 14.92
N PRO A 9 -13.41 11.04 15.50
CA PRO A 9 -13.15 12.32 14.83
C PRO A 9 -12.01 13.13 15.49
N PHE A 10 -11.52 14.15 14.77
CA PHE A 10 -10.76 15.26 15.35
C PHE A 10 -11.56 15.94 16.47
N ARG A 11 -11.06 15.90 17.71
CA ARG A 11 -11.47 16.82 18.79
C ARG A 11 -10.32 17.76 19.11
N TYR A 12 -10.51 19.00 18.66
CA TYR A 12 -9.88 20.20 19.18
C TYR A 12 -10.06 20.24 20.71
N ASN A 13 -8.97 20.31 21.48
CA ASN A 13 -9.05 20.65 22.89
C ASN A 13 -8.38 22.01 23.14
N LYS A 14 -9.23 23.03 23.34
CA LYS A 14 -8.86 24.35 23.85
C LYS A 14 -8.33 24.21 25.28
N SER A 15 -7.00 24.33 25.46
CA SER A 15 -6.42 24.74 26.75
C SER A 15 -5.11 25.52 26.55
N SER A 16 -5.07 26.33 25.50
CA SER A 16 -4.07 27.38 25.29
C SER A 16 -4.55 28.67 25.96
N HIS A 17 -4.47 28.76 27.29
CA HIS A 17 -4.38 30.03 28.04
C HIS A 17 -4.16 29.75 29.53
N ARG A 18 -2.95 29.31 29.91
CA ARG A 18 -2.36 29.45 31.27
C ARG A 18 -0.90 28.97 31.34
N ARG A 19 -0.10 29.21 30.29
CA ARG A 19 1.35 28.90 30.26
C ARG A 19 2.21 30.07 29.77
N LEU A 20 1.77 31.30 30.04
CA LEU A 20 2.52 32.53 29.69
C LEU A 20 3.35 33.11 30.86
N GLY A 21 3.35 32.49 32.04
CA GLY A 21 4.07 32.98 33.22
C GLY A 21 5.46 32.38 33.48
N TYR A 22 5.87 31.31 32.77
CA TYR A 22 7.09 30.55 33.12
C TYR A 22 8.23 30.62 32.10
N TYR A 23 8.03 31.29 30.96
CA TYR A 23 9.07 31.41 29.92
C TYR A 23 9.99 32.62 30.08
N VAL A 24 9.71 33.55 31.02
CA VAL A 24 10.52 34.77 31.19
C VAL A 24 11.73 34.57 32.11
N SER A 25 11.68 33.63 33.07
CA SER A 25 12.83 33.40 33.98
C SER A 25 13.93 32.50 33.42
N ILE A 26 13.67 31.70 32.38
CA ILE A 26 14.66 30.80 31.77
C ILE A 26 15.51 31.54 30.71
N CYS A 27 14.97 32.59 30.08
CA CYS A 27 15.71 33.44 29.16
C CYS A 27 16.71 34.39 29.85
N LEU A 28 16.46 34.80 31.11
CA LEU A 28 17.36 35.74 31.81
C LEU A 28 18.67 35.09 32.30
N ILE A 29 18.69 33.79 32.57
CA ILE A 29 19.88 33.10 33.12
C ILE A 29 20.84 32.58 32.02
N LEU A 30 20.38 32.53 30.76
CA LEU A 30 21.22 32.12 29.63
C LEU A 30 21.98 33.28 28.97
N CYS A 31 21.68 34.54 29.30
CA CYS A 31 22.43 35.71 28.80
C CYS A 31 23.65 36.09 29.66
N GLU A 32 23.77 35.63 30.92
CA GLU A 32 24.87 36.05 31.81
C GLU A 32 26.17 35.21 31.72
N VAL A 33 26.20 34.10 30.98
CA VAL A 33 27.41 33.23 30.91
C VAL A 33 28.28 33.49 29.67
N ALA A 34 27.92 34.47 28.83
CA ALA A 34 28.72 34.90 27.69
C ALA A 34 29.65 36.09 27.98
N SER A 35 29.76 36.55 29.22
CA SER A 35 30.65 37.67 29.59
C SER A 35 31.19 37.48 30.99
N PHE A 36 32.45 37.06 31.14
CA PHE A 36 33.38 37.66 32.11
C PHE A 36 34.79 37.08 31.94
N ASN A 37 35.76 37.98 31.79
CA ASN A 37 37.18 37.72 31.75
C ASN A 37 37.82 38.22 33.07
N MET A 38 38.90 37.56 33.50
CA MET A 38 39.92 37.98 34.49
C MET A 38 39.53 38.11 35.99
N ASN A 39 39.87 37.12 36.81
CA ASN A 39 41.08 37.12 37.68
C ASN A 39 41.09 36.00 38.75
N LYS A 40 42.22 35.27 38.79
CA LYS A 40 42.77 34.38 39.86
C LYS A 40 41.83 33.40 40.59
N VAL A 41 41.67 32.19 40.04
CA VAL A 41 41.56 30.87 40.74
C VAL A 41 42.06 29.78 39.76
N PRO A 42 42.85 28.76 40.15
CA PRO A 42 43.48 27.83 39.20
C PRO A 42 42.46 26.99 38.41
N GLN A 43 42.71 26.92 37.10
CA GLN A 43 41.92 26.26 36.05
C GLN A 43 41.44 24.85 36.42
N ARG A 44 40.12 24.65 36.45
CA ARG A 44 39.46 23.36 36.19
C ARG A 44 38.71 23.46 34.87
N VAL A 45 39.33 23.03 33.78
CA VAL A 45 38.68 22.93 32.46
C VAL A 45 38.35 21.47 32.20
N SER A 46 37.14 21.03 32.58
CA SER A 46 36.39 19.90 31.96
C SER A 46 35.10 19.55 32.75
N SER A 47 34.17 20.49 32.93
CA SER A 47 32.84 20.13 33.46
C SER A 47 31.95 19.58 32.35
N PHE A 48 31.84 18.25 32.25
CA PHE A 48 30.72 17.60 31.57
C PHE A 48 29.43 17.97 32.34
N GLY A 49 28.52 18.73 31.74
CA GLY A 49 27.25 19.16 32.34
C GLY A 49 26.22 18.04 32.53
N ILE A 50 26.63 16.84 32.97
CA ILE A 50 25.77 15.67 33.18
C ILE A 50 24.75 15.95 34.29
N GLY A 51 25.12 16.68 35.34
CA GLY A 51 24.21 17.06 36.44
C GLY A 51 23.00 17.89 35.99
N ARG A 52 23.19 18.83 35.06
CA ARG A 52 22.09 19.63 34.47
C ARG A 52 21.23 18.79 33.52
N LEU A 53 21.83 17.95 32.68
CA LEU A 53 21.08 17.05 31.80
C LEU A 53 20.19 16.06 32.59
N THR A 54 20.69 15.60 33.74
CA THR A 54 20.00 14.71 34.67
C THR A 54 18.84 15.43 35.37
N SER A 55 19.02 16.70 35.73
CA SER A 55 17.94 17.59 36.21
C SER A 55 16.88 17.79 35.13
N ASP A 56 17.27 18.21 33.93
CA ASP A 56 16.33 18.68 32.91
C ASP A 56 15.54 17.53 32.25
N ILE A 57 16.13 16.33 32.11
CA ILE A 57 15.47 15.16 31.51
C ILE A 57 14.70 14.32 32.55
N LEU A 58 15.11 14.30 33.83
CA LEU A 58 14.36 13.58 34.88
C LEU A 58 13.22 14.42 35.47
N LEU A 59 13.34 15.75 35.51
CA LEU A 59 12.30 16.63 36.07
C LEU A 59 11.15 16.91 35.07
N SER A 60 11.36 16.78 33.76
CA SER A 60 10.29 16.89 32.76
C SER A 60 9.21 15.81 32.97
N LYS A 61 9.62 14.56 33.31
CA LYS A 61 8.68 13.46 33.60
C LYS A 61 8.07 13.49 35.00
N ALA A 62 8.79 13.94 36.02
CA ALA A 62 8.26 14.00 37.39
C ALA A 62 7.18 15.10 37.59
N SER A 63 7.17 16.11 36.71
CA SER A 63 6.25 17.25 36.79
C SER A 63 4.94 17.08 36.00
N ALA A 64 4.80 16.01 35.21
CA ALA A 64 3.56 15.66 34.52
C ALA A 64 2.56 14.90 35.43
N ASP A 65 3.07 14.16 36.43
CA ASP A 65 2.25 13.29 37.29
C ASP A 65 1.96 13.88 38.68
N SER A 66 2.34 15.13 38.96
CA SER A 66 2.07 15.77 40.26
C SER A 66 1.39 17.14 40.10
N ASN A 67 0.07 17.13 40.27
CA ASN A 67 -0.70 18.34 40.56
C ASN A 67 -0.18 18.99 41.85
N GLY A 68 0.49 20.15 41.71
CA GLY A 68 0.75 21.10 42.80
C GLY A 68 1.86 20.71 43.79
N ASN A 69 2.82 21.62 44.00
CA ASN A 69 3.85 21.61 45.06
C ASN A 69 5.12 20.74 44.91
N GLY A 70 5.53 20.40 43.68
CA GLY A 70 6.75 19.58 43.45
C GLY A 70 8.12 20.30 43.48
N LYS A 71 8.19 21.63 43.30
CA LYS A 71 9.48 22.31 43.07
C LYS A 71 10.42 22.36 44.30
N HIS A 72 9.88 22.47 45.52
CA HIS A 72 10.73 22.49 46.74
C HIS A 72 11.09 21.09 47.27
N LYS A 73 10.44 20.02 46.80
CA LYS A 73 10.77 18.65 47.23
C LYS A 73 11.86 17.99 46.40
N ALA A 74 12.04 18.37 45.12
CA ALA A 74 13.04 17.77 44.24
C ALA A 74 14.47 18.23 44.56
N GLU A 75 14.68 19.53 44.82
CA GLU A 75 15.96 20.05 45.34
C GLU A 75 16.28 19.47 46.73
N ALA A 76 15.27 19.32 47.59
CA ALA A 76 15.44 18.67 48.88
C ALA A 76 15.79 17.17 48.78
N LEU A 77 15.42 16.47 47.70
CA LEU A 77 15.75 15.05 47.48
C LEU A 77 17.16 14.83 46.92
N VAL A 78 17.66 15.75 46.09
CA VAL A 78 19.06 15.74 45.62
C VAL A 78 20.00 16.17 46.76
N ILE A 79 19.58 17.11 47.60
CA ILE A 79 20.37 17.61 48.74
C ILE A 79 20.30 16.66 49.95
N ARG A 80 19.15 15.99 50.24
CA ARG A 80 19.08 14.98 51.33
C ARG A 80 19.89 13.71 51.05
N ASN A 81 20.13 13.37 49.78
CA ASN A 81 20.97 12.22 49.42
C ASN A 81 22.48 12.46 49.57
N ALA A 82 22.91 13.65 50.03
CA ALA A 82 24.30 13.93 50.36
C ALA A 82 24.73 13.40 51.74
N GLY A 83 23.78 13.04 52.63
CA GLY A 83 24.05 12.69 54.03
C GLY A 83 23.92 11.22 54.43
N THR A 84 23.33 10.36 53.59
CA THR A 84 23.13 8.93 53.90
C THR A 84 23.95 8.08 52.93
N GLN A 85 24.76 7.15 53.45
CA GLN A 85 25.54 6.19 52.65
C GLN A 85 24.64 5.52 51.61
N THR A 86 24.73 5.96 50.36
CA THR A 86 23.90 5.43 49.27
C THR A 86 24.38 4.02 48.91
N MET A 87 23.53 3.21 48.28
CA MET A 87 23.94 1.92 47.70
C MET A 87 25.19 2.05 46.80
N ILE A 88 25.36 3.23 46.17
CA ILE A 88 26.51 3.61 45.36
C ILE A 88 27.77 3.86 46.22
N ASP A 89 27.63 4.41 47.43
CA ASP A 89 28.75 4.58 48.38
C ASP A 89 29.21 3.24 48.96
N ASN A 90 28.28 2.33 49.23
CA ASN A 90 28.60 0.96 49.67
C ASN A 90 29.26 0.17 48.53
N TRP A 91 28.79 0.34 47.29
CA TRP A 91 29.45 -0.24 46.12
C TRP A 91 30.85 0.33 45.88
N LEU A 92 31.03 1.66 45.96
CA LEU A 92 32.33 2.31 45.84
C LEU A 92 33.29 1.93 46.98
N LYS A 93 32.78 1.63 48.19
CA LYS A 93 33.60 1.06 49.28
C LYS A 93 34.05 -0.36 48.95
N ASN A 94 33.18 -1.18 48.38
CA ASN A 94 33.48 -2.57 48.02
C ASN A 94 34.34 -2.70 46.74
N ALA A 95 34.34 -1.69 45.86
CA ALA A 95 35.13 -1.65 44.63
C ALA A 95 36.52 -1.00 44.81
N LYS A 96 36.84 -0.49 46.00
CA LYS A 96 38.15 0.11 46.34
C LYS A 96 39.15 -0.98 46.67
N VAL A 97 40.32 -0.94 46.04
CA VAL A 97 41.41 -1.88 46.32
C VAL A 97 42.30 -1.38 47.46
N VAL A 98 42.77 -0.13 47.44
CA VAL A 98 43.52 0.52 48.55
C VAL A 98 43.43 2.06 48.42
N THR A 99 43.38 2.81 49.53
CA THR A 99 43.65 4.26 49.56
C THR A 99 45.12 4.52 49.90
N ASP A 100 45.94 4.88 48.91
CA ASP A 100 47.29 5.39 49.20
C ASP A 100 47.20 6.86 49.61
N SER A 101 47.59 7.16 50.86
CA SER A 101 47.81 8.52 51.33
C SER A 101 49.18 9.02 50.85
N MET A 102 49.33 9.28 49.55
CA MET A 102 50.45 10.11 49.11
C MET A 102 50.15 11.57 49.44
N LYS A 103 51.20 12.30 49.85
CA LYS A 103 51.22 13.61 50.52
C LYS A 103 50.53 14.79 49.83
N ASN A 104 49.68 14.61 48.80
CA ASN A 104 48.84 15.66 48.22
C ASN A 104 47.52 15.07 47.65
N GLY A 105 46.58 14.76 48.54
CA GLY A 105 45.18 14.42 48.21
C GLY A 105 44.92 12.91 48.02
N LYS A 106 43.84 12.43 48.67
CA LYS A 106 43.39 11.03 48.59
C LYS A 106 43.07 10.66 47.13
N THR A 107 43.85 9.77 46.53
CA THR A 107 43.60 9.23 45.18
C THR A 107 42.98 7.84 45.32
N VAL A 108 41.84 7.60 44.68
CA VAL A 108 41.10 6.34 44.79
C VAL A 108 41.48 5.43 43.63
N ARG A 109 41.93 4.19 43.89
CA ARG A 109 42.21 3.20 42.84
C ARG A 109 40.97 2.37 42.54
N LEU A 110 40.54 2.33 41.28
CA LEU A 110 39.37 1.56 40.83
C LEU A 110 39.69 0.73 39.58
N HIS A 111 39.16 -0.50 39.54
CA HIS A 111 39.20 -1.33 38.34
C HIS A 111 38.18 -0.85 37.30
N LEU A 112 38.68 -0.46 36.14
CA LEU A 112 37.85 -0.04 35.01
C LEU A 112 36.78 -1.10 34.60
N PRO A 113 37.11 -2.41 34.49
CA PRO A 113 36.13 -3.42 34.09
C PRO A 113 34.96 -3.55 35.06
N VAL A 114 35.21 -3.44 36.37
CA VAL A 114 34.19 -3.56 37.43
C VAL A 114 33.21 -2.39 37.35
N VAL A 115 33.72 -1.19 37.11
CA VAL A 115 32.90 0.02 36.94
C VAL A 115 32.07 -0.05 35.66
N LEU A 116 32.68 -0.44 34.53
CA LEU A 116 31.95 -0.59 33.26
C LEU A 116 30.87 -1.66 33.34
N LYS A 117 31.15 -2.83 33.94
CA LYS A 117 30.15 -3.90 34.13
C LYS A 117 28.96 -3.42 34.97
N THR A 118 29.23 -2.56 35.96
CA THR A 118 28.17 -1.98 36.80
C THR A 118 27.34 -0.96 36.04
N LEU A 119 27.97 -0.07 35.26
CA LEU A 119 27.26 0.87 34.37
C LEU A 119 26.42 0.12 33.33
N GLN A 120 26.97 -0.92 32.71
CA GLN A 120 26.25 -1.77 31.76
C GLN A 120 25.04 -2.45 32.41
N ARG A 121 25.18 -2.98 33.63
CA ARG A 121 24.05 -3.57 34.38
C ARG A 121 22.96 -2.52 34.66
N LEU A 122 23.35 -1.32 35.09
CA LEU A 122 22.42 -0.22 35.34
C LEU A 122 21.72 0.24 34.05
N ARG A 123 22.45 0.29 32.92
CA ARG A 123 21.88 0.57 31.60
C ARG A 123 20.90 -0.52 31.17
N SER A 124 21.24 -1.80 31.31
CA SER A 124 20.39 -2.92 30.93
C SER A 124 19.08 -2.96 31.74
N THR A 125 19.16 -2.64 33.04
CA THR A 125 18.01 -2.55 33.96
C THR A 125 17.25 -1.21 33.89
N ASP A 126 17.63 -0.32 32.97
CA ASP A 126 17.09 1.05 32.79
C ASP A 126 17.05 1.91 34.07
N ASN A 127 17.97 1.67 35.02
CA ASN A 127 18.08 2.44 36.26
C ASN A 127 18.89 3.73 36.03
N ARG A 128 18.25 4.70 35.36
CA ARG A 128 18.89 5.96 34.89
C ARG A 128 19.44 6.82 36.02
N ALA A 129 18.69 6.96 37.11
CA ALA A 129 19.08 7.80 38.24
C ALA A 129 20.37 7.29 38.89
N SER A 130 20.47 5.99 39.15
CA SER A 130 21.67 5.39 39.74
C SER A 130 22.85 5.39 38.78
N TYR A 131 22.59 5.22 37.47
CA TYR A 131 23.60 5.31 36.42
C TYR A 131 24.27 6.70 36.40
N PHE A 132 23.49 7.77 36.30
CA PHE A 132 24.04 9.13 36.25
C PHE A 132 24.62 9.59 37.59
N ALA A 133 24.07 9.14 38.72
CA ALA A 133 24.67 9.39 40.04
C ALA A 133 26.06 8.75 40.17
N LEU A 134 26.24 7.51 39.68
CA LEU A 134 27.54 6.85 39.66
C LEU A 134 28.53 7.59 38.73
N ILE A 135 28.10 8.00 37.54
CA ILE A 135 28.95 8.79 36.63
C ILE A 135 29.38 10.11 37.27
N SER A 136 28.44 10.83 37.91
CA SER A 136 28.74 12.11 38.57
C SER A 136 29.77 11.93 39.69
N LYS A 137 29.64 10.87 40.51
CA LYS A 137 30.60 10.53 41.56
C LYS A 137 31.97 10.15 41.01
N ILE A 138 32.03 9.44 39.88
CA ILE A 138 33.28 9.11 39.19
C ILE A 138 33.97 10.38 38.71
N GLN A 139 33.23 11.30 38.11
CA GLN A 139 33.78 12.57 37.60
C GLN A 139 34.26 13.52 38.70
N SER A 140 33.58 13.54 39.86
CA SER A 140 33.97 14.40 40.98
C SER A 140 35.16 13.86 41.78
N SER A 141 35.59 12.62 41.54
CA SER A 141 36.61 11.92 42.31
C SER A 141 37.95 11.83 41.57
N ARG A 142 39.07 11.94 42.31
CA ARG A 142 40.41 11.66 41.75
C ARG A 142 40.63 10.15 41.72
N ILE A 143 40.45 9.55 40.53
CA ILE A 143 40.53 8.10 40.34
C ILE A 143 41.79 7.73 39.56
N ALA A 144 42.57 6.79 40.10
CA ALA A 144 43.60 6.07 39.36
C ALA A 144 42.98 4.76 38.82
N TRP A 145 43.00 4.61 37.50
CA TRP A 145 42.34 3.51 36.80
C TRP A 145 43.25 2.29 36.69
N LEU A 146 42.75 1.12 37.07
CA LEU A 146 43.44 -0.16 36.93
C LEU A 146 42.79 -1.01 35.85
N ASN A 147 43.59 -1.75 35.08
CA ASN A 147 43.10 -2.74 34.13
C ASN A 147 42.78 -4.09 34.82
N ILE A 148 42.53 -5.14 34.04
CA ILE A 148 42.24 -6.50 34.55
C ILE A 148 43.46 -7.11 35.27
N ALA A 149 44.67 -6.71 34.88
CA ALA A 149 45.93 -7.21 35.42
C ALA A 149 46.55 -6.27 36.46
N ASP A 150 45.73 -5.45 37.13
CA ASP A 150 46.14 -4.48 38.15
C ASP A 150 47.16 -3.42 37.72
N LYS A 151 47.39 -3.26 36.41
CA LYS A 151 48.29 -2.23 35.90
C LYS A 151 47.58 -0.88 35.79
N PRO A 152 48.23 0.23 36.18
CA PRO A 152 47.67 1.55 36.00
C PRO A 152 47.48 1.86 34.52
N ILE A 153 46.31 2.40 34.19
CA ILE A 153 45.99 2.90 32.85
C ILE A 153 46.39 4.36 32.81
N ASP A 154 47.37 4.70 31.98
CA ASP A 154 47.66 6.10 31.70
C ASP A 154 46.49 6.71 30.92
N THR A 155 45.87 7.70 31.53
CA THR A 155 44.72 8.40 30.98
C THR A 155 45.03 9.87 30.67
N GLY A 156 46.26 10.35 30.92
CA GLY A 156 46.64 11.75 30.72
C GLY A 156 45.76 12.74 31.49
N GLY A 157 45.20 12.33 32.63
CA GLY A 157 44.26 13.13 33.42
C GLY A 157 42.82 13.21 32.88
N ALA A 158 42.48 12.44 31.84
CA ALA A 158 41.13 12.35 31.27
C ALA A 158 40.40 11.05 31.69
N LEU A 159 39.12 10.92 31.32
CA LEU A 159 38.40 9.64 31.49
C LEU A 159 38.91 8.59 30.46
N PRO A 160 38.93 7.29 30.81
CA PRO A 160 39.19 6.22 29.84
C PRO A 160 38.21 6.25 28.66
N VAL A 161 38.69 5.89 27.46
CA VAL A 161 37.94 5.92 26.19
C VAL A 161 36.70 5.00 26.26
N GLU A 162 36.78 3.91 27.02
CA GLU A 162 35.71 2.95 27.28
C GLU A 162 34.49 3.61 27.95
N PHE A 163 34.70 4.62 28.81
CA PHE A 163 33.59 5.35 29.42
C PHE A 163 32.78 6.11 28.38
N PHE A 164 33.43 6.77 27.43
CA PHE A 164 32.73 7.49 26.37
C PHE A 164 31.82 6.57 25.55
N ASN A 165 32.25 5.33 25.32
CA ASN A 165 31.46 4.30 24.62
C ASN A 165 30.23 3.85 25.42
N GLU A 166 30.38 3.68 26.73
CA GLU A 166 29.27 3.28 27.60
C GLU A 166 28.27 4.43 27.76
N VAL A 167 28.76 5.66 27.96
CA VAL A 167 27.91 6.86 28.04
C VAL A 167 27.16 7.09 26.74
N SER A 168 27.83 7.00 25.59
CA SER A 168 27.14 7.17 24.29
C SER A 168 26.06 6.11 24.08
N SER A 169 26.27 4.88 24.57
CA SER A 169 25.27 3.81 24.50
C SER A 169 24.04 4.09 25.37
N MET A 170 24.23 4.61 26.58
CA MET A 170 23.12 5.01 27.45
C MET A 170 22.34 6.19 26.87
N ILE A 171 23.05 7.23 26.43
CA ILE A 171 22.43 8.43 25.88
C ILE A 171 21.72 8.13 24.56
N TYR A 172 22.28 7.27 23.71
CA TYR A 172 21.60 6.80 22.50
C TYR A 172 20.28 6.10 22.85
N ARG A 173 20.27 5.19 23.85
CA ARG A 173 19.03 4.53 24.31
C ARG A 173 17.99 5.54 24.80
N ILE A 174 18.40 6.55 25.57
CA ILE A 174 17.52 7.63 26.02
C ILE A 174 16.95 8.39 24.82
N SER A 175 17.81 8.73 23.85
CA SER A 175 17.41 9.50 22.67
C SER A 175 16.26 8.84 21.91
N LEU A 176 16.19 7.51 21.83
CA LEU A 176 15.11 6.80 21.16
C LEU A 176 13.71 7.14 21.70
N THR A 177 13.63 7.63 22.94
CA THR A 177 12.36 7.94 23.64
C THR A 177 12.10 9.43 23.85
N CYS A 178 13.00 10.31 23.41
CA CYS A 178 12.91 11.76 23.63
C CYS A 178 11.96 12.45 22.64
N ASP A 179 11.30 13.51 23.10
CA ASP A 179 10.65 14.48 22.22
C ASP A 179 11.67 15.40 21.50
N ALA A 180 11.19 16.30 20.64
CA ALA A 180 12.07 17.17 19.85
C ALA A 180 12.94 18.13 20.70
N GLN A 181 12.40 18.64 21.82
CA GLN A 181 13.14 19.58 22.68
C GLN A 181 14.19 18.83 23.51
N GLU A 182 13.81 17.70 24.10
CA GLU A 182 14.71 16.81 24.82
C GLU A 182 15.81 16.27 23.91
N LEU A 183 15.46 15.88 22.67
CA LEU A 183 16.43 15.42 21.68
C LEU A 183 17.45 16.50 21.35
N ARG A 184 17.05 17.77 21.25
CA ARG A 184 17.98 18.87 21.01
C ARG A 184 18.98 19.04 22.15
N LEU A 185 18.53 18.91 23.40
CA LEU A 185 19.41 18.96 24.58
C LEU A 185 20.37 17.78 24.63
N VAL A 186 19.84 16.57 24.40
CA VAL A 186 20.64 15.34 24.31
C VAL A 186 21.69 15.45 23.20
N SER A 187 21.34 16.01 22.05
CA SER A 187 22.26 16.17 20.92
C SER A 187 23.35 17.20 21.19
N LYS A 188 23.07 18.30 21.90
CA LYS A 188 24.12 19.22 22.38
C LYS A 188 25.08 18.52 23.35
N PHE A 189 24.57 17.64 24.21
CA PHE A 189 25.40 16.82 25.08
C PHE A 189 26.27 15.84 24.30
N LEU A 190 25.69 15.12 23.33
CA LEU A 190 26.42 14.19 22.46
C LEU A 190 27.50 14.90 21.65
N LEU A 191 27.26 16.13 21.22
CA LEU A 191 28.25 16.96 20.55
C LEU A 191 29.43 17.31 21.46
N SER A 192 29.15 17.70 22.71
CA SER A 192 30.20 17.88 23.72
C SER A 192 30.96 16.57 24.00
N LEU A 193 30.26 15.43 24.03
CA LEU A 193 30.85 14.10 24.20
C LEU A 193 31.79 13.76 23.02
N LEU A 194 31.40 14.08 21.78
CA LEU A 194 32.23 13.91 20.58
C LEU A 194 33.51 14.75 20.64
N HIS A 195 33.42 16.04 20.98
CA HIS A 195 34.59 16.91 21.09
C HIS A 195 35.55 16.46 22.18
N ASN A 196 35.03 16.05 23.34
CA ASN A 196 35.84 15.55 24.44
C ASN A 196 36.50 14.20 24.11
N TYR A 197 35.80 13.34 23.36
CA TYR A 197 36.37 12.11 22.83
C TYR A 197 37.52 12.39 21.87
N LYS A 198 37.32 13.29 20.90
CA LYS A 198 38.36 13.73 19.95
C LYS A 198 39.61 14.24 20.68
N LYS A 199 39.43 15.16 21.64
CA LYS A 199 40.52 15.71 22.46
C LYS A 199 41.24 14.64 23.28
N SER A 200 40.51 13.65 23.81
CA SER A 200 41.10 12.54 24.56
C SER A 200 41.90 11.59 23.67
N MET A 201 41.51 11.43 22.42
CA MET A 201 42.22 10.61 21.44
C MET A 201 43.50 11.31 20.98
N GLU A 202 43.44 12.61 20.64
CA GLU A 202 44.60 13.41 20.21
C GLU A 202 45.72 13.48 21.27
N ARG A 203 45.36 13.49 22.56
CA ARG A 203 46.33 13.50 23.67
C ARG A 203 47.06 12.18 23.87
N ARG A 204 46.48 11.06 23.43
CA ARG A 204 47.11 9.75 23.53
C ARG A 204 47.83 9.50 22.22
N ALA A 205 49.10 9.91 22.14
CA ALA A 205 49.96 9.78 20.96
C ALA A 205 50.17 8.33 20.43
N ALA A 206 49.49 7.33 21.00
CA ALA A 206 49.46 5.96 20.50
C ALA A 206 48.37 5.83 19.41
N PHE A 207 48.83 5.88 18.16
CA PHE A 207 48.08 5.82 16.90
C PHE A 207 47.21 4.57 16.66
N ASP A 208 47.09 3.65 17.64
CA ASP A 208 46.55 2.30 17.41
C ASP A 208 45.15 2.05 18.00
N LEU A 209 44.48 3.08 18.50
CA LEU A 209 43.07 2.98 18.91
C LEU A 209 42.17 3.01 17.67
N LYS A 210 41.88 1.81 17.12
CA LYS A 210 40.85 1.59 16.10
C LYS A 210 39.61 2.44 16.40
N VAL A 211 39.24 3.30 15.45
CA VAL A 211 38.03 4.13 15.52
C VAL A 211 36.82 3.24 15.81
N LYS A 212 36.12 3.51 16.92
CA LYS A 212 34.93 2.73 17.30
C LYS A 212 33.70 3.28 16.59
N THR A 213 33.37 2.72 15.43
CA THR A 213 32.20 3.08 14.60
C THR A 213 30.90 3.19 15.40
N LYS A 214 30.66 2.26 16.34
CA LYS A 214 29.48 2.25 17.22
C LYS A 214 29.36 3.51 18.08
N PHE A 215 30.47 4.06 18.57
CA PHE A 215 30.47 5.30 19.34
C PHE A 215 30.01 6.48 18.49
N PHE A 216 30.62 6.64 17.31
CA PHE A 216 30.24 7.71 16.39
C PHE A 216 28.78 7.58 15.96
N ARG A 217 28.34 6.38 15.59
CA ARG A 217 26.92 6.11 15.27
C ARG A 217 25.98 6.51 16.40
N ASN A 218 26.30 6.17 17.65
CA ASN A 218 25.48 6.49 18.83
C ASN A 218 25.39 8.01 19.09
N CYS A 219 26.40 8.78 18.71
CA CYS A 219 26.40 10.23 18.85
C CYS A 219 25.79 10.95 17.64
N LEU A 220 26.14 10.53 16.43
CA LEU A 220 25.80 11.21 15.18
C LEU A 220 24.34 10.98 14.77
N MET A 221 23.78 9.78 14.97
CA MET A 221 22.39 9.48 14.59
C MET A 221 21.37 10.37 15.34
N PRO A 222 21.45 10.52 16.69
CA PRO A 222 20.55 11.44 17.39
C PRO A 222 20.74 12.91 16.99
N ILE A 223 21.97 13.32 16.69
CA ILE A 223 22.25 14.68 16.21
C ILE A 223 21.59 14.91 14.85
N ALA A 224 21.78 14.01 13.88
CA ALA A 224 21.15 14.09 12.56
C ALA A 224 19.62 14.13 12.65
N ARG A 225 19.03 13.36 13.58
CA ARG A 225 17.58 13.32 13.84
C ARG A 225 17.02 14.61 14.45
N THR A 226 17.86 15.56 14.88
CA THR A 226 17.37 16.87 15.33
C THR A 226 16.92 17.77 14.18
N GLU A 227 17.23 17.39 12.93
CA GLU A 227 17.00 18.19 11.71
C GLU A 227 17.70 19.56 11.73
N SER A 228 18.58 19.80 12.71
CA SER A 228 19.37 21.03 12.80
C SER A 228 20.63 20.91 11.97
N ILE A 229 20.68 21.68 10.88
CA ILE A 229 21.86 21.75 10.02
C ILE A 229 23.08 22.24 10.81
N ALA A 230 22.91 23.24 11.68
CA ALA A 230 23.99 23.79 12.50
C ALA A 230 24.64 22.72 13.41
N LEU A 231 23.83 21.95 14.15
CA LEU A 231 24.35 20.87 15.01
C LEU A 231 25.00 19.76 14.20
N THR A 232 24.42 19.42 13.04
CA THR A 232 24.97 18.39 12.16
C THR A 232 26.33 18.82 11.60
N THR A 233 26.45 20.05 11.09
CA THR A 233 27.71 20.60 10.57
C THR A 233 28.80 20.65 11.65
N GLU A 234 28.45 21.07 12.86
CA GLU A 234 29.38 21.08 14.00
C GLU A 234 29.83 19.65 14.36
N ALA A 235 28.90 18.68 14.36
CA ALA A 235 29.22 17.28 14.61
C ALA A 235 30.12 16.66 13.53
N LEU A 236 29.91 17.01 12.26
CA LEU A 236 30.78 16.59 11.15
C LEU A 236 32.22 17.09 11.33
N GLY A 237 32.40 18.30 11.86
CA GLY A 237 33.73 18.85 12.21
C GLY A 237 34.43 18.13 13.38
N ALA A 238 33.66 17.42 14.21
CA ALA A 238 34.19 16.61 15.31
C ALA A 238 34.68 15.21 14.87
N ILE A 239 34.39 14.79 13.63
CA ILE A 239 34.85 13.51 13.08
C ILE A 239 36.35 13.62 12.71
N PRO A 240 37.20 12.64 13.05
CA PRO A 240 38.62 12.64 12.69
C PRO A 240 38.88 12.74 11.18
N MET A 241 39.99 13.37 10.80
CA MET A 241 40.44 13.39 9.40
C MET A 241 40.72 11.95 8.93
N GLY A 242 40.21 11.59 7.74
CA GLY A 242 40.31 10.23 7.18
C GLY A 242 39.12 9.31 7.45
N GLN A 243 38.07 9.77 8.15
CA GLN A 243 36.83 9.03 8.37
C GLN A 243 35.67 9.57 7.50
N GLU A 244 35.89 9.66 6.18
CA GLU A 244 34.93 10.26 5.24
C GLU A 244 33.62 9.47 5.14
N ASN A 245 33.67 8.15 5.31
CA ASN A 245 32.47 7.30 5.36
C ASN A 245 31.51 7.70 6.49
N LEU A 246 32.03 8.01 7.68
CA LEU A 246 31.21 8.43 8.81
C LEU A 246 30.54 9.78 8.57
N LYS A 247 31.23 10.71 7.92
CA LYS A 247 30.65 11.99 7.52
C LYS A 247 29.50 11.77 6.56
N TYR A 248 29.75 10.98 5.52
CA TYR A 248 28.76 10.65 4.51
C TYR A 248 27.52 9.94 5.10
N LEU A 249 27.70 8.95 5.96
CA LEU A 249 26.58 8.24 6.61
C LEU A 249 25.76 9.18 7.51
N THR A 250 26.41 10.16 8.13
CA THR A 250 25.74 11.18 8.95
C THR A 250 24.94 12.15 8.08
N GLU A 251 25.48 12.56 6.93
CA GLU A 251 24.74 13.36 5.95
C GLU A 251 23.53 12.60 5.40
N LEU A 252 23.69 11.32 5.08
CA LEU A 252 22.60 10.45 4.64
C LEU A 252 21.50 10.38 5.71
N ALA A 253 21.88 10.20 6.98
CA ALA A 253 20.94 10.21 8.09
C ALA A 253 20.21 11.55 8.25
N PHE A 254 20.93 12.66 8.08
CA PHE A 254 20.35 14.00 8.15
C PHE A 254 19.32 14.22 7.04
N TYR A 255 19.63 13.85 5.79
CA TYR A 255 18.68 13.97 4.68
C TYR A 255 17.48 13.06 4.83
N TYR A 256 17.67 11.85 5.37
CA TYR A 256 16.57 10.94 5.68
C TYR A 256 15.64 11.53 6.74
N HIS A 257 16.18 11.96 7.88
CA HIS A 257 15.37 12.50 8.97
C HIS A 257 14.71 13.84 8.64
N SER A 258 15.32 14.69 7.81
CA SER A 258 14.72 15.93 7.32
C SER A 258 13.79 15.74 6.10
N SER A 259 13.43 14.50 5.78
CA SER A 259 12.55 14.14 4.65
C SER A 259 13.00 14.66 3.27
N GLN A 260 14.30 14.92 3.09
CA GLN A 260 14.88 15.36 1.83
C GLN A 260 15.20 14.16 0.92
N PHE A 261 14.15 13.40 0.54
CA PHE A 261 14.30 12.09 -0.09
C PHE A 261 15.08 12.11 -1.41
N THR A 262 14.94 13.15 -2.25
CA THR A 262 15.76 13.31 -3.47
C THR A 262 17.26 13.36 -3.17
N LYS A 263 17.66 13.98 -2.06
CA LYS A 263 19.07 14.00 -1.62
C LYS A 263 19.51 12.65 -1.09
N VAL A 264 18.63 11.91 -0.41
CA VAL A 264 18.88 10.52 0.00
C VAL A 264 19.20 9.66 -1.22
N VAL A 265 18.34 9.67 -2.25
CA VAL A 265 18.55 8.91 -3.50
C VAL A 265 19.87 9.32 -4.18
N CYS A 266 20.14 10.62 -4.28
CA CYS A 266 21.39 11.13 -4.86
C CYS A 266 22.63 10.62 -4.11
N GLN A 267 22.59 10.62 -2.77
CA GLN A 267 23.66 10.07 -1.96
C GLN A 267 23.78 8.56 -2.21
N LEU A 268 22.70 7.77 -2.12
CA LEU A 268 22.73 6.32 -2.35
C LEU A 268 23.31 5.94 -3.71
N ASN A 269 23.10 6.76 -4.75
CA ASN A 269 23.72 6.53 -6.05
C ASN A 269 25.26 6.58 -6.01
N LYS A 270 25.86 7.38 -5.13
CA LYS A 270 27.32 7.40 -4.91
C LYS A 270 27.83 6.12 -4.24
N ILE A 271 27.06 5.55 -3.32
CA ILE A 271 27.33 4.21 -2.76
C ILE A 271 27.29 3.17 -3.89
N ASN A 272 26.22 3.20 -4.70
CA ASN A 272 26.02 2.21 -5.75
C ASN A 272 27.10 2.28 -6.83
N SER A 273 27.56 3.49 -7.17
CA SER A 273 28.65 3.69 -8.14
C SER A 273 30.05 3.36 -7.61
N GLY A 274 30.17 2.82 -6.38
CA GLY A 274 31.45 2.44 -5.78
C GLY A 274 32.35 3.62 -5.37
N LYS A 275 31.83 4.86 -5.37
CA LYS A 275 32.60 6.05 -4.94
C LYS A 275 32.83 6.07 -3.43
N ILE A 276 32.03 5.31 -2.69
CA ILE A 276 32.10 5.17 -1.24
C ILE A 276 32.10 3.68 -0.92
N ASN A 277 33.12 3.24 -0.20
CA ASN A 277 33.27 1.85 0.20
C ASN A 277 33.14 1.73 1.71
N LEU A 278 32.02 1.17 2.19
CA LEU A 278 31.73 1.02 3.61
C LEU A 278 32.31 -0.30 4.14
N SER A 279 32.88 -0.26 5.33
CA SER A 279 33.32 -1.45 6.05
C SER A 279 32.15 -2.20 6.67
N ALA A 280 32.30 -3.52 6.90
CA ALA A 280 31.27 -4.35 7.55
C ALA A 280 30.79 -3.76 8.89
N ASN A 281 31.71 -3.23 9.71
CA ASN A 281 31.37 -2.58 10.98
C ASN A 281 30.51 -1.32 10.82
N GLU A 282 30.68 -0.56 9.73
CA GLU A 282 29.85 0.61 9.41
C GLU A 282 28.46 0.19 8.96
N ILE A 283 28.37 -0.85 8.16
CA ILE A 283 27.11 -1.39 7.66
C ILE A 283 26.28 -1.92 8.83
N ASP A 284 26.86 -2.75 9.70
CA ASP A 284 26.19 -3.27 10.89
C ASP A 284 25.72 -2.14 11.83
N ALA A 285 26.55 -1.13 12.05
CA ALA A 285 26.22 -0.03 12.95
C ALA A 285 25.09 0.86 12.40
N PHE A 286 25.07 1.09 11.09
CA PHE A 286 24.13 1.98 10.41
C PHE A 286 22.99 1.24 9.69
N PHE A 287 22.88 -0.09 9.80
CA PHE A 287 21.76 -0.85 9.24
C PHE A 287 20.38 -0.26 9.57
N PRO A 288 20.08 0.23 10.80
CA PRO A 288 18.79 0.85 11.07
C PRO A 288 18.46 2.05 10.18
N LEU A 289 19.46 2.79 9.71
CA LEU A 289 19.27 3.88 8.74
C LEU A 289 18.91 3.31 7.37
N PHE A 290 19.66 2.32 6.87
CA PHE A 290 19.38 1.69 5.57
C PHE A 290 18.01 1.02 5.56
N PHE A 291 17.64 0.33 6.65
CA PHE A 291 16.33 -0.26 6.84
C PHE A 291 15.21 0.79 6.78
N GLY A 292 15.35 1.89 7.52
CA GLY A 292 14.38 2.99 7.49
C GLY A 292 14.25 3.63 6.10
N ILE A 293 15.35 3.74 5.36
CA ILE A 293 15.35 4.20 3.96
C ILE A 293 14.58 3.22 3.08
N ILE A 294 14.81 1.91 3.18
CA ILE A 294 14.07 0.88 2.40
C ILE A 294 12.57 0.98 2.68
N GLN A 295 12.17 1.08 3.95
CA GLN A 295 10.76 1.23 4.33
C GLN A 295 10.13 2.47 3.70
N SER A 296 10.80 3.62 3.80
CA SER A 296 10.30 4.86 3.19
C SER A 296 10.23 4.77 1.67
N SER A 297 11.23 4.18 1.02
CA SER A 297 11.23 3.97 -0.44
C SER A 297 10.06 3.09 -0.91
N ILE A 298 9.70 2.02 -0.17
CA ILE A 298 8.49 1.22 -0.45
C ILE A 298 7.23 2.09 -0.34
N MET A 299 7.13 2.89 0.73
CA MET A 299 5.96 3.76 0.94
C MET A 299 5.83 4.88 -0.11
N TYR A 300 6.95 5.27 -0.75
CA TYR A 300 7.00 6.28 -1.80
C TYR A 300 6.95 5.69 -3.23
N ASP A 301 6.72 4.38 -3.37
CA ASP A 301 6.67 3.69 -4.67
C ASP A 301 8.00 3.77 -5.47
N ASP A 302 9.14 3.92 -4.78
CA ASP A 302 10.48 3.89 -5.39
C ASP A 302 11.13 2.51 -5.20
N GLU A 303 10.56 1.51 -5.87
CA GLU A 303 11.03 0.13 -5.83
C GLU A 303 12.47 -0.02 -6.34
N GLN A 304 12.90 0.78 -7.31
CA GLN A 304 14.24 0.67 -7.88
C GLN A 304 15.33 1.04 -6.88
N THR A 305 15.11 2.06 -6.05
CA THR A 305 16.05 2.41 -4.98
C THR A 305 16.11 1.32 -3.92
N CYS A 306 14.96 0.73 -3.54
CA CYS A 306 14.91 -0.43 -2.65
C CYS A 306 15.71 -1.62 -3.17
N VAL A 307 15.43 -2.04 -4.41
CA VAL A 307 16.07 -3.19 -5.06
C VAL A 307 17.59 -3.00 -5.11
N ARG A 308 18.06 -1.81 -5.51
CA ARG A 308 19.49 -1.49 -5.55
C ARG A 308 20.13 -1.56 -4.17
N LEU A 309 19.50 -0.96 -3.16
CA LEU A 309 20.05 -0.93 -1.81
C LEU A 309 20.07 -2.33 -1.15
N ILE A 310 19.00 -3.12 -1.31
CA ILE A 310 18.95 -4.50 -0.80
C ILE A 310 19.99 -5.36 -1.50
N THR A 311 20.14 -5.24 -2.83
CA THR A 311 21.15 -5.97 -3.59
C THR A 311 22.57 -5.58 -3.15
N LYS A 312 22.81 -4.27 -2.90
CA LYS A 312 24.09 -3.78 -2.38
C LYS A 312 24.40 -4.38 -0.99
N LEU A 313 23.41 -4.39 -0.10
CA LEU A 313 23.53 -4.98 1.24
C LEU A 313 23.85 -6.47 1.17
N SER A 314 23.13 -7.25 0.37
CA SER A 314 23.29 -8.70 0.34
C SER A 314 24.48 -9.18 -0.49
N LYS A 315 24.64 -8.71 -1.73
CA LYS A 315 25.63 -9.24 -2.69
C LYS A 315 26.99 -8.58 -2.54
N ASP A 316 27.04 -7.25 -2.47
CA ASP A 316 28.31 -6.52 -2.48
C ASP A 316 28.93 -6.43 -1.10
N TRP A 317 28.09 -6.30 -0.07
CA TRP A 317 28.51 -6.14 1.31
C TRP A 317 28.38 -7.38 2.18
N GLY A 318 27.71 -8.43 1.70
CA GLY A 318 27.53 -9.68 2.43
C GLY A 318 26.71 -9.56 3.71
N TYR A 319 25.91 -8.50 3.86
CA TYR A 319 25.06 -8.28 5.03
C TYR A 319 23.79 -9.13 4.94
N GLN A 320 23.56 -9.96 5.96
CA GLN A 320 22.35 -10.78 6.06
C GLN A 320 21.27 -10.02 6.84
N ILE A 321 20.19 -9.68 6.16
CA ILE A 321 19.00 -9.08 6.79
C ILE A 321 18.37 -10.15 7.69
N ASP A 322 18.15 -9.80 8.96
CA ASP A 322 17.57 -10.73 9.92
C ASP A 322 16.11 -11.09 9.57
N PRO A 323 15.63 -12.27 9.99
CA PRO A 323 14.28 -12.74 9.64
C PRO A 323 13.15 -11.80 10.06
N HIS A 324 13.30 -11.09 11.18
CA HIS A 324 12.29 -10.17 11.68
C HIS A 324 12.20 -8.91 10.79
N SER A 325 13.33 -8.27 10.50
CA SER A 325 13.40 -7.15 9.55
C SER A 325 12.90 -7.54 8.17
N ARG A 326 13.25 -8.73 7.68
CA ARG A 326 12.75 -9.27 6.40
C ARG A 326 11.23 -9.42 6.41
N GLY A 327 10.66 -9.99 7.48
CA GLY A 327 9.21 -10.13 7.64
C GLY A 327 8.48 -8.78 7.57
N LEU A 328 8.98 -7.76 8.28
CA LEU A 328 8.42 -6.41 8.24
C LEU A 328 8.46 -5.77 6.84
N LEU A 329 9.54 -6.00 6.07
CA LEU A 329 9.61 -5.50 4.70
C LEU A 329 8.61 -6.19 3.79
N LEU A 330 8.40 -7.50 3.95
CA LEU A 330 7.44 -8.25 3.15
C LEU A 330 6.00 -7.79 3.43
N GLU A 331 5.62 -7.60 4.69
CA GLU A 331 4.31 -7.03 5.06
C GLU A 331 4.10 -5.65 4.43
N LEU A 332 5.13 -4.81 4.43
CA LEU A 332 5.07 -3.50 3.76
C LEU A 332 4.92 -3.65 2.25
N CYS A 333 5.68 -4.53 1.62
CA CYS A 333 5.57 -4.74 0.18
C CYS A 333 4.19 -5.27 -0.23
N GLU A 334 3.59 -6.16 0.55
CA GLU A 334 2.22 -6.64 0.29
C GLU A 334 1.20 -5.50 0.40
N LYS A 335 1.35 -4.66 1.44
CA LYS A 335 0.47 -3.51 1.68
C LYS A 335 0.55 -2.46 0.57
N TYR A 336 1.76 -2.22 0.04
CA TYR A 336 2.02 -1.19 -0.97
C TYR A 336 2.21 -1.74 -2.39
N ALA A 337 1.95 -3.03 -2.61
CA ALA A 337 2.13 -3.72 -3.89
C ALA A 337 3.55 -3.61 -4.51
N ALA A 338 4.60 -3.56 -3.68
CA ALA A 338 6.00 -3.42 -4.10
C ALA A 338 6.65 -4.77 -4.48
N TYR A 339 6.25 -5.32 -5.63
CA TYR A 339 6.57 -6.69 -6.03
C TYR A 339 8.03 -6.92 -6.45
N GLN A 340 8.70 -5.91 -7.01
CA GLN A 340 10.13 -6.03 -7.38
C GLN A 340 10.97 -6.19 -6.11
N VAL A 341 10.63 -5.45 -5.06
CA VAL A 341 11.31 -5.56 -3.76
C VAL A 341 11.10 -6.94 -3.14
N MET A 342 9.88 -7.49 -3.19
CA MET A 342 9.59 -8.85 -2.70
C MET A 342 10.42 -9.92 -3.42
N SER A 343 10.66 -9.75 -4.73
CA SER A 343 11.45 -10.69 -5.52
C SER A 343 12.91 -10.75 -5.08
N VAL A 344 13.51 -9.60 -4.73
CA VAL A 344 14.88 -9.51 -4.23
C VAL A 344 14.99 -10.00 -2.80
N LEU A 345 13.90 -9.91 -2.03
CA LEU A 345 13.78 -10.48 -0.68
C LEU A 345 13.50 -12.00 -0.70
N GLU A 346 13.64 -12.68 -1.85
CA GLU A 346 13.59 -14.15 -2.02
C GLU A 346 12.32 -14.82 -1.46
N VAL A 347 11.14 -14.24 -1.69
CA VAL A 347 9.87 -14.98 -1.50
C VAL A 347 9.42 -15.52 -2.84
N SER A 348 9.88 -16.72 -3.16
CA SER A 348 9.38 -17.50 -4.30
C SER A 348 8.02 -18.07 -3.94
N SER A 349 6.94 -17.31 -4.16
CA SER A 349 5.58 -17.84 -4.15
C SER A 349 5.02 -17.79 -5.58
N PRO A 350 4.32 -18.83 -6.05
CA PRO A 350 3.65 -18.81 -7.35
C PRO A 350 2.73 -17.58 -7.52
N LEU A 351 2.07 -17.16 -6.44
CA LEU A 351 1.17 -16.00 -6.43
C LEU A 351 1.93 -14.66 -6.60
N LEU A 352 3.16 -14.60 -6.10
CA LEU A 352 4.09 -13.49 -6.28
C LEU A 352 4.67 -13.45 -7.69
N GLU A 353 4.90 -14.61 -8.30
CA GLU A 353 5.36 -14.70 -9.68
C GLU A 353 4.30 -14.17 -10.66
N TRP A 354 3.03 -14.54 -10.48
CA TRP A 354 1.92 -13.99 -11.29
C TRP A 354 1.77 -12.47 -11.13
N LYS A 355 1.81 -11.96 -9.89
CA LYS A 355 1.74 -10.51 -9.63
C LYS A 355 2.96 -9.74 -10.16
N ARG A 356 4.14 -10.36 -10.12
CA ARG A 356 5.35 -9.82 -10.76
C ARG A 356 5.17 -9.74 -12.28
N LEU A 357 4.74 -10.82 -12.93
CA LEU A 357 4.49 -10.85 -14.37
C LEU A 357 3.43 -9.81 -14.76
N GLN A 358 2.38 -9.62 -13.94
CA GLN A 358 1.39 -8.56 -14.10
C GLN A 358 2.03 -7.16 -14.05
N SER A 359 2.98 -6.88 -13.15
CA SER A 359 3.59 -5.54 -13.07
C SER A 359 4.64 -5.27 -14.16
N GLN A 360 5.39 -6.28 -14.59
CA GLN A 360 6.58 -6.11 -15.41
C GLN A 360 6.35 -6.29 -16.92
N LEU A 361 5.43 -7.18 -17.31
CA LEU A 361 5.25 -7.52 -18.73
C LEU A 361 4.22 -6.62 -19.39
N THR A 362 4.50 -6.20 -20.62
CA THR A 362 3.47 -5.64 -21.51
C THR A 362 2.43 -6.71 -21.88
N TRP A 363 1.28 -6.29 -22.41
CA TRP A 363 0.23 -7.23 -22.83
C TRP A 363 0.78 -8.26 -23.83
N GLU A 364 1.58 -7.80 -24.79
CA GLU A 364 2.18 -8.63 -25.84
C GLU A 364 3.19 -9.65 -25.28
N GLU A 365 4.08 -9.22 -24.39
CA GLU A 365 5.04 -10.12 -23.74
C GLU A 365 4.33 -11.18 -22.90
N PHE A 366 3.27 -10.78 -22.19
CA PHE A 366 2.49 -11.70 -21.37
C PHE A 366 1.77 -12.76 -22.23
N MET A 367 1.15 -12.36 -23.33
CA MET A 367 0.48 -13.29 -24.24
C MET A 367 1.44 -14.26 -24.90
N ARG A 368 2.64 -13.80 -25.28
CA ARG A 368 3.71 -14.71 -25.76
C ARG A 368 4.17 -15.67 -24.66
N HIS A 369 4.26 -15.22 -23.41
CA HIS A 369 4.62 -16.06 -22.29
C HIS A 369 3.57 -17.17 -22.05
N LEU A 370 2.28 -16.82 -22.02
CA LEU A 370 1.20 -17.81 -21.95
C LEU A 370 1.21 -18.79 -23.13
N SER A 371 1.51 -18.30 -24.33
CA SER A 371 1.63 -19.14 -25.52
C SER A 371 2.81 -20.10 -25.42
N TYR A 372 3.94 -19.66 -24.86
CA TYR A 372 5.12 -20.50 -24.64
C TYR A 372 4.84 -21.62 -23.63
N LEU A 373 4.12 -21.31 -22.55
CA LEU A 373 3.68 -22.28 -21.55
C LEU A 373 2.58 -23.23 -22.07
N ASN A 374 2.02 -22.95 -23.25
CA ASN A 374 0.94 -23.70 -23.87
C ASN A 374 -0.28 -23.91 -22.94
N VAL A 375 -0.67 -22.85 -22.23
CA VAL A 375 -1.82 -22.87 -21.30
C VAL A 375 -3.12 -23.17 -22.05
N ASP A 376 -3.92 -24.12 -21.56
CA ASP A 376 -5.23 -24.48 -22.11
C ASP A 376 -6.38 -23.93 -21.23
N LEU A 377 -6.85 -22.72 -21.57
CA LEU A 377 -7.88 -21.99 -20.83
C LEU A 377 -9.30 -22.56 -21.01
N PHE A 378 -9.47 -23.59 -21.83
CA PHE A 378 -10.71 -24.37 -21.87
C PHE A 378 -10.77 -25.41 -20.74
N LYS A 379 -9.63 -25.77 -20.15
CA LYS A 379 -9.51 -26.80 -19.09
C LYS A 379 -9.00 -26.26 -17.78
N GLU A 380 -8.27 -25.16 -17.80
CA GLU A 380 -7.67 -24.53 -16.63
C GLU A 380 -8.31 -23.18 -16.34
N ASN A 381 -8.67 -22.94 -15.07
CA ASN A 381 -9.15 -21.65 -14.61
C ASN A 381 -7.96 -20.82 -14.10
N GLN A 382 -7.72 -19.67 -14.74
CA GLN A 382 -6.65 -18.74 -14.39
C GLN A 382 -7.23 -17.34 -14.15
N ASP A 383 -6.81 -16.67 -13.08
CA ASP A 383 -7.21 -15.29 -12.77
C ASP A 383 -6.37 -14.31 -13.59
N LEU A 384 -6.91 -13.92 -14.75
CA LEU A 384 -6.22 -13.10 -15.76
C LEU A 384 -6.95 -11.79 -16.05
N ASP A 385 -7.87 -11.38 -15.18
CA ASP A 385 -8.72 -10.19 -15.39
C ASP A 385 -7.91 -8.90 -15.50
N PHE A 386 -6.74 -8.83 -14.83
CA PHE A 386 -5.83 -7.69 -14.90
C PHE A 386 -5.32 -7.37 -16.31
N LEU A 387 -5.36 -8.33 -17.25
CA LEU A 387 -4.94 -8.08 -18.64
C LEU A 387 -5.82 -7.02 -19.31
N GLN A 388 -7.05 -6.84 -18.84
CA GLN A 388 -7.92 -5.75 -19.30
C GLN A 388 -7.34 -4.37 -18.95
N GLU A 389 -6.66 -4.22 -17.81
CA GLU A 389 -6.05 -2.95 -17.41
C GLU A 389 -4.91 -2.54 -18.35
N LYS A 390 -4.19 -3.53 -18.88
CA LYS A 390 -3.09 -3.29 -19.86
C LYS A 390 -3.58 -2.78 -21.21
N LEU A 391 -4.87 -2.96 -21.53
CA LEU A 391 -5.47 -2.47 -22.77
C LEU A 391 -5.74 -0.95 -22.76
N SER A 392 -5.61 -0.29 -21.60
CA SER A 392 -5.75 1.17 -21.46
C SER A 392 -4.73 1.96 -22.30
N ILE A 393 -3.56 1.38 -22.57
CA ILE A 393 -2.43 2.02 -23.24
C ILE A 393 -2.61 2.08 -24.78
N VAL A 394 -3.46 1.23 -25.37
CA VAL A 394 -3.61 1.08 -26.84
C VAL A 394 -4.07 2.38 -27.53
N GLY A 395 -4.82 3.23 -26.82
CA GLY A 395 -5.26 4.52 -27.32
C GLY A 395 -6.72 4.55 -27.82
N PRO A 396 -7.19 5.74 -28.28
CA PRO A 396 -8.61 5.96 -28.50
C PRO A 396 -9.13 5.61 -29.90
N ASN A 397 -8.27 5.56 -30.93
CA ASN A 397 -8.67 5.50 -32.34
C ASN A 397 -8.55 4.10 -32.96
N LEU A 398 -9.25 3.86 -34.09
CA LEU A 398 -9.30 2.55 -34.75
C LEU A 398 -7.93 2.06 -35.24
N LYS A 399 -7.09 2.96 -35.80
CA LYS A 399 -5.77 2.61 -36.33
C LYS A 399 -4.83 2.05 -35.26
N ALA A 400 -4.87 2.60 -34.05
CA ALA A 400 -4.06 2.10 -32.95
C ALA A 400 -4.53 0.70 -32.50
N TRP A 401 -5.84 0.47 -32.52
CA TRP A 401 -6.41 -0.86 -32.26
C TRP A 401 -6.05 -1.86 -33.34
N GLU A 402 -6.15 -1.50 -34.62
CA GLU A 402 -5.73 -2.33 -35.76
C GLU A 402 -4.28 -2.81 -35.61
N ILE A 403 -3.34 -1.90 -35.30
CA ILE A 403 -1.94 -2.25 -35.01
C ILE A 403 -1.84 -3.17 -33.80
N PHE A 404 -2.61 -2.91 -32.74
CA PHE A 404 -2.58 -3.71 -31.52
C PHE A 404 -3.09 -5.13 -31.73
N LEU A 405 -4.12 -5.34 -32.55
CA LEU A 405 -4.70 -6.67 -32.77
C LEU A 405 -3.68 -7.65 -33.37
N HIS A 406 -2.75 -7.17 -34.19
CA HIS A 406 -1.64 -7.95 -34.72
C HIS A 406 -0.60 -8.41 -33.67
N LYS A 407 -0.76 -8.01 -32.40
CA LYS A 407 0.08 -8.46 -31.28
C LYS A 407 -0.41 -9.76 -30.65
N ILE A 408 -1.57 -10.28 -31.06
CA ILE A 408 -2.02 -11.62 -30.66
C ILE A 408 -1.06 -12.64 -31.30
N PRO A 409 -0.41 -13.53 -30.54
CA PRO A 409 0.56 -14.46 -31.11
C PRO A 409 -0.07 -15.43 -32.12
N ASP A 410 0.48 -15.51 -33.33
CA ASP A 410 -0.04 -16.39 -34.40
C ASP A 410 0.06 -17.87 -34.04
N ASN A 411 1.09 -18.24 -33.27
CA ASN A 411 1.34 -19.60 -32.79
C ASN A 411 0.54 -19.96 -31.52
N ALA A 412 -0.27 -19.05 -30.97
CA ALA A 412 -1.08 -19.33 -29.80
C ALA A 412 -2.12 -20.43 -30.10
N ASN A 413 -2.35 -21.31 -29.12
CA ASN A 413 -3.40 -22.32 -29.21
C ASN A 413 -4.81 -21.68 -29.28
N PRO A 414 -5.84 -22.41 -29.73
CA PRO A 414 -7.19 -21.87 -29.87
C PRO A 414 -7.79 -21.30 -28.58
N SER A 415 -7.46 -21.89 -27.42
CA SER A 415 -7.95 -21.42 -26.12
C SER A 415 -7.43 -20.02 -25.80
N LEU A 416 -6.14 -19.78 -26.02
CA LEU A 416 -5.50 -18.51 -25.74
C LEU A 416 -5.94 -17.43 -26.73
N LYS A 417 -6.14 -17.78 -28.00
CA LYS A 417 -6.71 -16.85 -29.00
C LYS A 417 -8.15 -16.46 -28.66
N SER A 418 -8.98 -17.43 -28.24
CA SER A 418 -10.35 -17.17 -27.79
C SER A 418 -10.39 -16.29 -26.55
N PHE A 419 -9.47 -16.52 -25.60
CA PHE A 419 -9.29 -15.67 -24.44
C PHE A 419 -8.85 -14.25 -24.80
N ALA A 420 -7.92 -14.08 -25.74
CA ALA A 420 -7.47 -12.77 -26.21
C ALA A 420 -8.63 -11.96 -26.82
N VAL A 421 -9.37 -12.58 -27.74
CA VAL A 421 -10.56 -11.99 -28.37
C VAL A 421 -11.58 -11.58 -27.30
N ASN A 422 -11.85 -12.45 -26.34
CA ASN A 422 -12.80 -12.17 -25.27
C ASN A 422 -12.35 -11.00 -24.37
N THR A 423 -11.08 -10.99 -23.96
CA THR A 423 -10.50 -9.94 -23.11
C THR A 423 -10.57 -8.57 -23.80
N ILE A 424 -10.24 -8.53 -25.09
CA ILE A 424 -10.35 -7.33 -25.93
C ILE A 424 -11.81 -6.86 -25.99
N LEU A 425 -12.76 -7.75 -26.29
CA LEU A 425 -14.17 -7.39 -26.38
C LEU A 425 -14.73 -6.88 -25.06
N MET A 426 -14.46 -7.55 -23.93
CA MET A 426 -14.91 -7.09 -22.62
C MET A 426 -14.40 -5.69 -22.30
N TYR A 427 -13.11 -5.42 -22.56
CA TYR A 427 -12.53 -4.09 -22.36
C TYR A 427 -13.19 -3.04 -23.26
N LEU A 428 -13.38 -3.34 -24.55
CA LEU A 428 -14.00 -2.43 -25.51
C LEU A 428 -15.45 -2.14 -25.13
N VAL A 429 -16.22 -3.14 -24.73
CA VAL A 429 -17.62 -2.98 -24.29
C VAL A 429 -17.73 -2.09 -23.05
N ALA A 430 -16.78 -2.20 -22.11
CA ALA A 430 -16.78 -1.36 -20.92
C ALA A 430 -16.39 0.10 -21.23
N ASN A 431 -15.55 0.34 -22.24
CA ASN A 431 -14.86 1.62 -22.40
C ASN A 431 -15.19 2.39 -23.69
N LYS A 432 -15.78 1.75 -24.71
CA LYS A 432 -16.03 2.31 -26.04
C LYS A 432 -17.52 2.32 -26.39
N ARG A 433 -17.88 3.09 -27.42
CA ARG A 433 -19.25 3.14 -27.96
C ARG A 433 -19.48 1.98 -28.92
N LEU A 434 -20.73 1.52 -29.05
CA LEU A 434 -21.10 0.38 -29.87
C LEU A 434 -20.54 0.41 -31.31
N PRO A 435 -20.61 1.51 -32.08
CA PRO A 435 -20.06 1.51 -33.45
C PRO A 435 -18.56 1.20 -33.51
N PHE A 436 -17.79 1.59 -32.48
CA PHE A 436 -16.37 1.28 -32.36
C PHE A 436 -16.17 -0.21 -32.05
N VAL A 437 -16.94 -0.75 -31.10
CA VAL A 437 -16.93 -2.18 -30.77
C VAL A 437 -17.21 -3.02 -32.02
N LEU A 438 -18.25 -2.66 -32.79
CA LEU A 438 -18.60 -3.35 -34.03
C LEU A 438 -17.52 -3.22 -35.12
N SER A 439 -16.79 -2.11 -35.21
CA SER A 439 -15.65 -1.99 -36.13
C SER A 439 -14.54 -2.97 -35.80
N ILE A 440 -14.18 -3.08 -34.52
CA ILE A 440 -13.14 -4.02 -34.09
C ILE A 440 -13.61 -5.46 -34.28
N LEU A 441 -14.87 -5.76 -33.94
CA LEU A 441 -15.45 -7.07 -34.15
C LEU A 441 -15.47 -7.48 -35.64
N GLU A 442 -15.83 -6.56 -36.53
CA GLU A 442 -15.81 -6.77 -37.98
C GLU A 442 -14.39 -7.09 -38.49
N HIS A 443 -13.39 -6.32 -38.05
CA HIS A 443 -12.00 -6.56 -38.43
C HIS A 443 -11.48 -7.92 -37.90
N LEU A 444 -11.78 -8.26 -36.63
CA LEU A 444 -11.42 -9.55 -36.04
C LEU A 444 -12.00 -10.74 -36.83
N ILE A 445 -13.27 -10.65 -37.25
CA ILE A 445 -13.96 -11.75 -37.95
C ILE A 445 -13.56 -11.81 -39.43
N ASN A 446 -13.57 -10.68 -40.13
CA ASN A 446 -13.46 -10.65 -41.59
C ASN A 446 -12.01 -10.61 -42.07
N GLU A 447 -11.14 -9.86 -41.38
CA GLU A 447 -9.75 -9.67 -41.81
C GLU A 447 -8.79 -10.62 -41.09
N MET A 448 -9.00 -10.86 -39.79
CA MET A 448 -8.12 -11.73 -39.01
C MET A 448 -8.61 -13.19 -38.89
N GLY A 449 -9.81 -13.49 -39.38
CA GLY A 449 -10.35 -14.86 -39.36
C GLY A 449 -10.69 -15.42 -37.98
N TYR A 450 -10.94 -14.58 -36.98
CA TYR A 450 -11.23 -15.00 -35.60
C TYR A 450 -12.70 -15.38 -35.33
N ALA A 451 -13.44 -15.79 -36.37
CA ALA A 451 -14.85 -16.18 -36.24
C ALA A 451 -15.03 -17.35 -35.25
N GLN A 452 -14.21 -18.40 -35.38
CA GLN A 452 -14.28 -19.56 -34.51
C GLN A 452 -13.90 -19.22 -33.07
N GLN A 453 -12.89 -18.38 -32.86
CA GLN A 453 -12.43 -17.96 -31.54
C GLN A 453 -13.47 -17.13 -30.79
N LEU A 454 -14.31 -16.36 -31.50
CA LEU A 454 -15.45 -15.69 -30.88
C LEU A 454 -16.46 -16.70 -30.34
N VAL A 455 -16.79 -17.74 -31.10
CA VAL A 455 -17.72 -18.80 -30.67
C VAL A 455 -17.12 -19.60 -29.52
N ASP A 456 -15.85 -20.01 -29.64
CA ASP A 456 -15.15 -20.81 -28.65
C ASP A 456 -14.86 -20.05 -27.35
N SER A 457 -14.96 -18.72 -27.32
CA SER A 457 -14.87 -17.96 -26.08
C SER A 457 -15.95 -18.38 -25.05
N GLY A 458 -17.08 -18.93 -25.49
CA GLY A 458 -18.09 -19.55 -24.62
C GLY A 458 -17.59 -20.76 -23.83
N LYS A 459 -16.51 -21.41 -24.28
CA LYS A 459 -15.88 -22.58 -23.64
C LYS A 459 -14.85 -22.21 -22.56
N LEU A 460 -14.54 -20.92 -22.38
CA LEU A 460 -13.57 -20.45 -21.38
C LEU A 460 -14.12 -20.66 -19.95
N LEU A 461 -13.37 -21.37 -19.11
CA LEU A 461 -13.81 -21.70 -17.73
C LEU A 461 -13.89 -20.48 -16.81
N SER A 462 -12.99 -19.52 -16.97
CA SER A 462 -12.85 -18.36 -16.07
C SER A 462 -13.93 -17.29 -16.26
N ILE A 463 -14.55 -17.17 -17.44
CA ILE A 463 -15.32 -15.96 -17.84
C ILE A 463 -16.74 -16.29 -18.38
N SER A 464 -17.29 -17.46 -18.07
CA SER A 464 -18.54 -17.97 -18.69
C SER A 464 -19.75 -17.01 -18.70
N LYS A 465 -19.86 -16.06 -17.77
CA LYS A 465 -21.00 -15.12 -17.69
C LYS A 465 -20.87 -13.88 -18.59
N TYR A 466 -19.68 -13.60 -19.12
CA TYR A 466 -19.39 -12.41 -19.92
C TYR A 466 -18.62 -12.74 -21.20
N SER A 467 -18.63 -14.00 -21.62
CA SER A 467 -17.87 -14.46 -22.77
C SER A 467 -18.62 -14.31 -24.10
N GLY A 468 -17.88 -14.00 -25.16
CA GLY A 468 -18.37 -14.03 -26.54
C GLY A 468 -19.60 -13.17 -26.76
N PHE A 469 -20.69 -13.76 -27.25
CA PHE A 469 -21.93 -13.03 -27.51
C PHE A 469 -22.57 -12.42 -26.25
N HIS A 470 -22.31 -12.96 -25.04
CA HIS A 470 -22.82 -12.39 -23.78
C HIS A 470 -22.35 -10.94 -23.55
N CYS A 471 -21.07 -10.62 -23.86
CA CYS A 471 -20.57 -9.26 -23.68
C CYS A 471 -21.22 -8.26 -24.65
N LEU A 472 -21.67 -8.70 -25.82
CA LEU A 472 -22.32 -7.82 -26.80
C LEU A 472 -23.68 -7.32 -26.28
N PHE A 473 -24.46 -8.16 -25.59
CA PHE A 473 -25.71 -7.72 -24.96
C PHE A 473 -25.48 -6.58 -23.97
N LYS A 474 -24.40 -6.65 -23.18
CA LYS A 474 -23.98 -5.53 -22.31
C LYS A 474 -23.66 -4.28 -23.13
N ALA A 475 -22.93 -4.42 -24.24
CA ALA A 475 -22.57 -3.31 -25.13
C ALA A 475 -23.80 -2.57 -25.67
N PHE A 476 -24.88 -3.30 -25.99
CA PHE A 476 -26.12 -2.72 -26.49
C PHE A 476 -26.92 -1.97 -25.41
N SER A 477 -26.61 -2.17 -24.13
CA SER A 477 -27.32 -1.52 -23.02
C SER A 477 -26.59 -0.30 -22.45
N VAL A 478 -25.31 -0.12 -22.79
CA VAL A 478 -24.40 0.85 -22.14
C VAL A 478 -24.03 1.99 -23.11
N ARG A 479 -24.08 3.24 -22.63
CA ARG A 479 -23.63 4.49 -23.30
C ARG A 479 -24.34 4.91 -24.59
N ASN A 480 -24.89 3.99 -25.37
CA ASN A 480 -25.76 4.23 -26.54
C ASN A 480 -26.69 3.01 -26.71
N PRO A 481 -27.87 3.03 -26.10
CA PRO A 481 -28.77 1.87 -26.09
C PRO A 481 -29.25 1.48 -27.50
N ALA A 482 -29.18 0.19 -27.81
CA ALA A 482 -29.37 -0.35 -29.17
C ALA A 482 -30.35 -1.56 -29.15
N ILE A 483 -31.64 -1.25 -29.28
CA ILE A 483 -32.77 -2.19 -29.22
C ILE A 483 -32.75 -3.13 -30.44
N PHE A 484 -32.63 -2.59 -31.65
CA PHE A 484 -32.59 -3.39 -32.88
C PHE A 484 -31.33 -4.24 -32.97
N SER A 485 -30.19 -3.71 -32.53
CA SER A 485 -28.95 -4.48 -32.49
C SER A 485 -29.08 -5.69 -31.53
N SER A 486 -29.70 -5.47 -30.36
CA SER A 486 -30.04 -6.56 -29.42
C SER A 486 -30.99 -7.59 -30.02
N TYR A 487 -32.05 -7.11 -30.70
CA TYR A 487 -33.03 -7.97 -31.37
C TYR A 487 -32.40 -8.81 -32.49
N THR A 488 -31.53 -8.19 -33.30
CA THR A 488 -30.77 -8.87 -34.36
C THR A 488 -29.91 -9.99 -33.80
N LEU A 489 -29.13 -9.74 -32.74
CA LEU A 489 -28.30 -10.77 -32.13
C LEU A 489 -29.15 -11.89 -31.51
N PHE A 490 -30.22 -11.53 -30.80
CA PHE A 490 -31.15 -12.49 -30.21
C PHE A 490 -31.74 -13.42 -31.28
N LYS A 491 -32.27 -12.87 -32.38
CA LYS A 491 -32.86 -13.64 -33.47
C LYS A 491 -31.83 -14.52 -34.17
N PHE A 492 -30.63 -13.99 -34.40
CA PHE A 492 -29.54 -14.77 -34.98
C PHE A 492 -29.22 -16.00 -34.12
N LEU A 493 -29.04 -15.84 -32.81
CA LEU A 493 -28.72 -16.96 -31.92
C LEU A 493 -29.89 -17.95 -31.76
N GLU A 494 -31.14 -17.47 -31.76
CA GLU A 494 -32.35 -18.31 -31.75
C GLU A 494 -32.47 -19.17 -33.03
N GLN A 495 -32.11 -18.61 -34.18
CA GLN A 495 -32.21 -19.27 -35.50
C GLN A 495 -31.03 -20.20 -35.82
N ASN A 496 -29.94 -20.11 -35.06
CA ASN A 496 -28.70 -20.85 -35.31
C ASN A 496 -28.32 -21.75 -34.12
N PRO A 497 -29.11 -22.81 -33.84
CA PRO A 497 -28.91 -23.69 -32.67
C PRO A 497 -27.59 -24.48 -32.70
N GLN A 498 -26.91 -24.55 -33.86
CA GLN A 498 -25.57 -25.12 -34.00
C GLN A 498 -24.49 -24.32 -33.26
N ILE A 499 -24.76 -23.05 -32.94
CA ILE A 499 -23.88 -22.26 -32.07
C ILE A 499 -24.18 -22.67 -30.63
N PRO A 500 -23.20 -23.15 -29.85
CA PRO A 500 -23.40 -23.64 -28.48
C PRO A 500 -23.58 -22.49 -27.48
N PHE A 501 -24.57 -21.62 -27.73
CA PHE A 501 -24.90 -20.47 -26.90
C PHE A 501 -26.15 -20.76 -26.06
N LYS A 502 -26.10 -20.45 -24.76
CA LYS A 502 -27.25 -20.58 -23.85
C LYS A 502 -27.56 -19.22 -23.25
N PHE A 503 -28.77 -18.71 -23.51
CA PHE A 503 -29.21 -17.46 -22.91
C PHE A 503 -29.24 -17.54 -21.38
N THR A 504 -28.82 -16.45 -20.74
CA THR A 504 -28.84 -16.29 -19.29
C THR A 504 -29.78 -15.15 -18.89
N SER A 505 -30.19 -15.10 -17.63
CA SER A 505 -30.98 -13.99 -17.08
C SER A 505 -30.28 -12.64 -17.26
N LEU A 506 -28.95 -12.63 -17.30
CA LEU A 506 -28.17 -11.40 -17.45
C LEU A 506 -28.26 -10.83 -18.88
N ASP A 507 -28.29 -11.69 -19.89
CA ASP A 507 -28.49 -11.27 -21.29
C ASP A 507 -29.83 -10.56 -21.46
N PHE A 508 -30.90 -11.18 -20.93
CA PHE A 508 -32.24 -10.59 -20.94
C PHE A 508 -32.32 -9.31 -20.13
N TYR A 509 -31.65 -9.24 -18.98
CA TYR A 509 -31.55 -8.00 -18.21
C TYR A 509 -30.95 -6.87 -19.07
N TYR A 510 -29.85 -7.09 -19.80
CA TYR A 510 -29.25 -6.07 -20.65
C TYR A 510 -30.14 -5.70 -21.85
N MET A 511 -30.79 -6.67 -22.49
CA MET A 511 -31.74 -6.41 -23.58
C MET A 511 -32.93 -5.55 -23.11
N MET A 512 -33.50 -5.87 -21.94
CA MET A 512 -34.56 -5.08 -21.32
C MET A 512 -34.06 -3.68 -20.91
N GLN A 513 -32.85 -3.60 -20.35
CA GLN A 513 -32.24 -2.32 -19.97
C GLN A 513 -32.03 -1.40 -21.18
N ALA A 514 -31.64 -1.95 -22.34
CA ALA A 514 -31.48 -1.19 -23.57
C ALA A 514 -32.79 -0.51 -24.02
N CYS A 515 -33.94 -1.10 -23.68
CA CYS A 515 -35.26 -0.53 -23.99
C CYS A 515 -35.64 0.64 -23.07
N LEU A 516 -34.92 0.88 -21.97
CA LEU A 516 -35.27 1.96 -21.04
C LEU A 516 -34.79 3.34 -21.48
N ALA A 517 -34.02 3.42 -22.57
CA ALA A 517 -33.48 4.65 -23.12
C ALA A 517 -34.54 5.38 -23.96
N GLY A 518 -34.57 6.71 -23.86
CA GLY A 518 -35.55 7.52 -24.57
C GLY A 518 -36.98 7.31 -24.07
N ALA A 519 -37.94 7.36 -25.01
CA ALA A 519 -39.38 7.33 -24.73
C ALA A 519 -40.02 5.94 -24.89
N ASP A 520 -39.31 4.94 -25.44
CA ASP A 520 -39.89 3.64 -25.80
C ASP A 520 -39.50 2.50 -24.84
N HIS A 521 -40.02 2.54 -23.60
CA HIS A 521 -39.91 1.39 -22.69
C HIS A 521 -40.79 0.20 -23.10
N HIS A 522 -41.67 0.34 -24.10
CA HIS A 522 -42.62 -0.70 -24.48
C HIS A 522 -41.97 -1.85 -25.25
N SER A 523 -40.90 -1.58 -25.99
CA SER A 523 -40.07 -2.61 -26.61
C SER A 523 -39.54 -3.65 -25.60
N LEU A 524 -39.50 -3.30 -24.31
CA LEU A 524 -39.15 -4.22 -23.22
C LEU A 524 -40.11 -5.42 -23.14
N TYR A 525 -41.42 -5.22 -23.43
CA TYR A 525 -42.42 -6.30 -23.38
C TYR A 525 -42.08 -7.46 -24.32
N PHE A 526 -41.44 -7.19 -25.47
CA PHE A 526 -40.95 -8.24 -26.35
C PHE A 526 -39.90 -9.12 -25.64
N PHE A 527 -38.87 -8.50 -25.05
CA PHE A 527 -37.80 -9.24 -24.38
C PHE A 527 -38.28 -9.94 -23.11
N LEU A 528 -39.23 -9.34 -22.38
CA LEU A 528 -39.85 -9.97 -21.21
C LEU A 528 -40.66 -11.22 -21.61
N PHE A 529 -41.41 -11.15 -22.70
CA PHE A 529 -42.13 -12.31 -23.25
C PHE A 529 -41.16 -13.45 -23.60
N GLN A 530 -40.09 -13.16 -24.33
CA GLN A 530 -39.09 -14.18 -24.70
C GLN A 530 -38.37 -14.74 -23.47
N PHE A 531 -38.03 -13.89 -22.51
CA PHE A 531 -37.40 -14.29 -21.25
C PHE A 531 -38.24 -15.30 -20.48
N ILE A 532 -39.53 -15.01 -20.28
CA ILE A 532 -40.44 -15.91 -19.57
C ILE A 532 -40.66 -17.20 -20.35
N LYS A 533 -40.79 -17.12 -21.68
CA LYS A 533 -40.94 -18.30 -22.53
C LYS A 533 -39.74 -19.24 -22.44
N ILE A 534 -38.53 -18.70 -22.45
CA ILE A 534 -37.28 -19.48 -22.48
C ILE A 534 -36.86 -19.94 -21.08
N MET A 535 -36.99 -19.08 -20.06
CA MET A 535 -36.41 -19.32 -18.73
C MET A 535 -37.44 -19.44 -17.61
N GLY A 536 -38.72 -19.13 -17.85
CA GLY A 536 -39.78 -19.16 -16.85
C GLY A 536 -39.85 -20.43 -15.99
N PRO A 537 -39.74 -21.64 -16.56
CA PRO A 537 -39.75 -22.88 -15.78
C PRO A 537 -38.60 -23.01 -14.78
N SER A 538 -37.46 -22.33 -15.02
CA SER A 538 -36.27 -22.42 -14.16
C SER A 538 -36.34 -21.59 -12.87
N PHE A 539 -37.43 -20.83 -12.66
CA PHE A 539 -37.56 -19.85 -11.57
C PHE A 539 -38.33 -20.34 -10.34
N TYR A 540 -38.56 -21.65 -10.23
CA TYR A 540 -39.09 -22.21 -9.00
C TYR A 540 -38.06 -22.11 -7.87
N VAL A 541 -38.47 -21.52 -6.76
CA VAL A 541 -37.72 -21.42 -5.53
C VAL A 541 -38.47 -22.21 -4.46
N ASP A 542 -37.80 -23.21 -3.89
CA ASP A 542 -38.33 -23.91 -2.71
C ASP A 542 -37.95 -23.13 -1.45
N ASN A 543 -38.94 -22.48 -0.85
CA ASN A 543 -38.78 -21.79 0.42
C ASN A 543 -39.54 -22.57 1.48
N GLN A 544 -38.81 -23.36 2.28
CA GLN A 544 -39.36 -24.06 3.45
C GLN A 544 -40.53 -25.01 3.10
N GLY A 545 -40.46 -25.71 1.96
CA GLY A 545 -41.49 -26.66 1.53
C GLY A 545 -42.72 -26.00 0.89
N LYS A 546 -42.74 -24.67 0.73
CA LYS A 546 -43.74 -23.97 -0.08
C LYS A 546 -43.15 -23.60 -1.44
N PRO A 547 -43.77 -24.06 -2.55
CA PRO A 547 -43.41 -23.56 -3.87
C PRO A 547 -43.54 -22.05 -3.93
N SER A 548 -42.50 -21.40 -4.40
CA SER A 548 -42.59 -20.04 -4.89
C SER A 548 -42.02 -19.97 -6.29
N TRP A 549 -42.56 -19.06 -7.09
CA TRP A 549 -42.00 -18.70 -8.39
C TRP A 549 -41.64 -17.23 -8.31
N ALA A 550 -40.39 -16.89 -8.63
CA ALA A 550 -39.90 -15.53 -8.50
C ALA A 550 -38.88 -15.20 -9.58
N LEU A 551 -39.01 -14.04 -10.20
CA LEU A 551 -38.04 -13.54 -11.16
C LEU A 551 -36.67 -13.33 -10.49
N PRO A 552 -35.56 -13.44 -11.23
CA PRO A 552 -34.25 -13.00 -10.75
C PRO A 552 -34.30 -11.55 -10.26
N THR A 553 -33.66 -11.28 -9.12
CA THR A 553 -33.75 -9.99 -8.40
C THR A 553 -33.40 -8.79 -9.28
N SER A 554 -32.40 -8.91 -10.17
CA SER A 554 -32.01 -7.83 -11.07
C SER A 554 -33.12 -7.43 -12.05
N ILE A 555 -33.85 -8.40 -12.60
CA ILE A 555 -34.97 -8.17 -13.50
C ILE A 555 -36.16 -7.65 -12.71
N GLU A 556 -36.50 -8.28 -11.57
CA GLU A 556 -37.61 -7.80 -10.73
C GLU A 556 -37.43 -6.33 -10.33
N GLN A 557 -36.22 -5.96 -9.89
CA GLN A 557 -35.89 -4.57 -9.55
C GLN A 557 -35.97 -3.64 -10.75
N LEU A 558 -35.51 -4.08 -11.93
CA LEU A 558 -35.62 -3.31 -13.18
C LEU A 558 -37.10 -2.98 -13.49
N LEU A 559 -37.97 -3.99 -13.48
CA LEU A 559 -39.39 -3.85 -13.79
C LEU A 559 -40.10 -2.99 -12.73
N LYS A 560 -39.88 -3.26 -11.44
CA LYS A 560 -40.56 -2.56 -10.34
C LYS A 560 -40.14 -1.10 -10.22
N HIS A 561 -38.83 -0.82 -10.27
CA HIS A 561 -38.32 0.52 -9.97
C HIS A 561 -38.17 1.38 -11.21
N LYS A 562 -37.65 0.85 -12.32
CA LYS A 562 -37.41 1.65 -13.52
C LYS A 562 -38.63 1.73 -14.44
N VAL A 563 -39.46 0.68 -14.51
CA VAL A 563 -40.64 0.66 -15.39
C VAL A 563 -41.91 1.07 -14.66
N ALA A 564 -42.37 0.28 -13.68
CA ALA A 564 -43.63 0.55 -12.99
C ALA A 564 -43.60 1.89 -12.25
N LYS A 565 -42.65 2.09 -11.34
CA LYS A 565 -42.50 3.38 -10.63
C LYS A 565 -41.91 4.48 -11.50
N GLY A 566 -40.85 4.18 -12.26
CA GLY A 566 -40.08 5.19 -13.00
C GLY A 566 -40.78 5.72 -14.26
N ARG A 567 -41.55 4.88 -14.96
CA ARG A 567 -42.29 5.24 -16.18
C ARG A 567 -43.81 5.19 -16.01
N GLY A 568 -44.30 4.87 -14.80
CA GLY A 568 -45.74 4.83 -14.50
C GLY A 568 -46.49 3.67 -15.15
N ASP A 569 -45.80 2.58 -15.50
CA ASP A 569 -46.40 1.44 -16.20
C ASP A 569 -46.62 0.23 -15.26
N ASP A 570 -47.66 0.33 -14.41
CA ASP A 570 -48.01 -0.72 -13.44
C ASP A 570 -48.50 -2.02 -14.11
N ARG A 571 -48.90 -1.98 -15.39
CA ARG A 571 -49.35 -3.17 -16.13
C ARG A 571 -48.27 -4.25 -16.15
N ILE A 572 -47.00 -3.87 -16.19
CA ILE A 572 -45.89 -4.82 -16.23
C ILE A 572 -45.86 -5.74 -15.00
N MET A 573 -46.18 -5.20 -13.82
CA MET A 573 -46.20 -5.98 -12.58
C MET A 573 -47.45 -6.86 -12.49
N GLN A 574 -48.57 -6.43 -13.07
CA GLN A 574 -49.77 -7.26 -13.20
C GLN A 574 -49.49 -8.49 -14.06
N ILE A 575 -48.85 -8.31 -15.23
CA ILE A 575 -48.45 -9.41 -16.12
C ILE A 575 -47.55 -10.40 -15.37
N VAL A 576 -46.53 -9.92 -14.67
CA VAL A 576 -45.63 -10.78 -13.88
C VAL A 576 -46.39 -11.56 -12.81
N ASN A 577 -47.39 -10.96 -12.15
CA ASN A 577 -48.21 -11.64 -11.15
C ASN A 577 -49.16 -12.68 -11.75
N GLU A 578 -49.79 -12.39 -12.90
CA GLU A 578 -50.62 -13.35 -13.64
C GLU A 578 -49.81 -14.60 -14.03
N ILE A 579 -48.59 -14.39 -14.52
CA ILE A 579 -47.66 -15.46 -14.91
C ILE A 579 -47.18 -16.24 -13.70
N ARG A 580 -46.85 -15.56 -12.59
CA ARG A 580 -46.49 -16.21 -11.33
C ARG A 580 -47.60 -17.13 -10.84
N ASN A 581 -48.86 -16.66 -10.85
CA ASN A 581 -50.00 -17.46 -10.41
C ASN A 581 -50.16 -18.70 -11.28
N TRP A 582 -50.02 -18.56 -12.61
CA TRP A 582 -50.07 -19.69 -13.53
C TRP A 582 -49.03 -20.77 -13.22
N PHE A 583 -47.75 -20.38 -13.01
CA PHE A 583 -46.69 -21.34 -12.64
C PHE A 583 -46.96 -22.02 -11.29
N LEU A 584 -47.52 -21.29 -10.32
CA LEU A 584 -47.86 -21.87 -9.01
C LEU A 584 -49.03 -22.87 -9.11
N GLU A 585 -50.02 -22.60 -9.95
CA GLU A 585 -51.18 -23.47 -10.18
C GLU A 585 -50.82 -24.75 -10.96
N HIS A 586 -49.84 -24.70 -11.85
CA HIS A 586 -49.51 -25.79 -12.79
C HIS A 586 -48.24 -26.59 -12.40
N ARG A 587 -47.68 -26.38 -11.21
CA ARG A 587 -46.42 -27.02 -10.73
C ARG A 587 -46.45 -28.55 -10.81
N SER A 588 -47.59 -29.18 -10.50
CA SER A 588 -47.76 -30.64 -10.43
C SER A 588 -47.56 -31.36 -11.77
N SER A 589 -47.63 -30.62 -12.87
CA SER A 589 -47.55 -31.09 -14.26
C SER A 589 -46.31 -30.59 -15.01
N ALA A 590 -45.44 -29.83 -14.34
CA ALA A 590 -44.44 -28.97 -14.97
C ALA A 590 -43.03 -29.12 -14.39
N SER A 591 -42.51 -30.35 -14.31
CA SER A 591 -41.06 -30.52 -14.20
C SER A 591 -40.33 -30.30 -15.53
N ASP A 592 -41.06 -30.21 -16.66
CA ASP A 592 -40.46 -29.97 -18.00
C ASP A 592 -41.37 -29.24 -19.02
N THR A 593 -42.63 -28.95 -18.68
CA THR A 593 -43.56 -28.30 -19.62
C THR A 593 -43.43 -26.78 -19.53
N GLY A 594 -42.95 -26.16 -20.61
CA GLY A 594 -42.92 -24.70 -20.76
C GLY A 594 -44.31 -24.08 -20.62
N ILE A 595 -44.37 -22.79 -20.32
CA ILE A 595 -45.65 -22.06 -20.23
C ILE A 595 -46.42 -22.13 -21.56
N ASP A 596 -47.74 -22.35 -21.47
CA ASP A 596 -48.58 -22.36 -22.67
C ASP A 596 -48.47 -21.02 -23.41
N SER A 597 -48.16 -21.12 -24.71
CA SER A 597 -47.98 -19.95 -25.57
C SER A 597 -49.28 -19.17 -25.78
N ALA A 598 -50.45 -19.82 -25.71
CA ALA A 598 -51.73 -19.11 -25.81
C ALA A 598 -52.00 -18.30 -24.53
N PHE A 599 -51.83 -18.90 -23.35
CA PHE A 599 -51.91 -18.19 -22.07
C PHE A 599 -50.90 -17.02 -21.98
N LEU A 600 -49.64 -17.25 -22.34
CA LEU A 600 -48.62 -16.19 -22.25
C LEU A 600 -48.96 -14.99 -23.17
N LYS A 601 -49.50 -15.24 -24.37
CA LYS A 601 -49.99 -14.17 -25.25
C LYS A 601 -51.19 -13.43 -24.64
N GLN A 602 -52.12 -14.15 -24.02
CA GLN A 602 -53.28 -13.57 -23.36
C GLN A 602 -52.87 -12.68 -22.18
N ALA A 603 -51.93 -13.13 -21.34
CA ALA A 603 -51.42 -12.35 -20.22
C ALA A 603 -50.80 -11.02 -20.70
N PHE A 604 -50.03 -11.04 -21.79
CA PHE A 604 -49.49 -9.80 -22.35
C PHE A 604 -50.54 -8.92 -23.05
N GLY A 605 -51.63 -9.50 -23.57
CA GLY A 605 -52.77 -8.76 -24.11
C GLY A 605 -52.38 -7.77 -25.22
N ASP A 606 -52.76 -6.49 -25.07
CA ASP A 606 -52.45 -5.42 -26.03
C ASP A 606 -50.97 -4.99 -26.00
N LYS A 607 -50.19 -5.48 -25.03
CA LYS A 607 -48.73 -5.30 -24.92
C LYS A 607 -47.95 -6.44 -25.56
N TYR A 608 -48.62 -7.49 -26.05
CA TYR A 608 -47.94 -8.58 -26.75
C TYR A 608 -47.34 -8.08 -28.07
N LEU A 609 -46.05 -8.33 -28.25
CA LEU A 609 -45.31 -7.99 -29.46
C LEU A 609 -44.69 -9.26 -30.04
N PRO A 610 -45.15 -9.75 -31.21
CA PRO A 610 -44.59 -10.94 -31.82
C PRO A 610 -43.18 -10.70 -32.37
N ASN A 611 -42.93 -9.51 -32.92
CA ASN A 611 -41.65 -9.09 -33.48
C ASN A 611 -41.44 -7.59 -33.26
N LEU A 612 -40.17 -7.17 -33.15
CA LEU A 612 -39.81 -5.76 -33.14
C LEU A 612 -39.61 -5.27 -34.57
N THR A 613 -40.44 -4.31 -34.99
CA THR A 613 -40.34 -3.62 -36.29
C THR A 613 -40.28 -2.12 -36.06
N VAL A 614 -39.69 -1.38 -37.00
CA VAL A 614 -39.69 0.10 -36.94
C VAL A 614 -41.11 0.64 -36.84
N LYS A 615 -42.05 0.05 -37.61
CA LYS A 615 -43.47 0.41 -37.57
C LYS A 615 -44.10 0.13 -36.20
N SER A 616 -43.82 -1.02 -35.58
CA SER A 616 -44.39 -1.36 -34.26
C SER A 616 -43.85 -0.46 -33.16
N MET A 617 -42.56 -0.10 -33.17
CA MET A 617 -41.99 0.86 -32.22
C MET A 617 -42.59 2.25 -32.37
N ILE A 618 -42.66 2.78 -33.60
CA ILE A 618 -43.27 4.09 -33.87
C ILE A 618 -44.76 4.10 -33.47
N ALA A 619 -45.51 3.04 -33.79
CA ALA A 619 -46.93 2.93 -33.44
C ALA A 619 -47.16 2.90 -31.92
N LEU A 620 -46.30 2.17 -31.17
CA LEU A 620 -46.35 2.14 -29.70
C LEU A 620 -45.97 3.49 -29.10
N GLU A 621 -44.92 4.13 -29.62
CA GLU A 621 -44.49 5.45 -29.19
C GLU A 621 -45.59 6.50 -29.42
N GLN A 622 -46.23 6.50 -30.59
CA GLN A 622 -47.33 7.42 -30.92
C GLN A 622 -48.58 7.19 -30.05
N LYS A 623 -48.95 5.94 -29.77
CA LYS A 623 -50.09 5.59 -28.89
C LYS A 623 -49.90 6.13 -27.47
N HIS A 624 -48.65 6.28 -27.02
CA HIS A 624 -48.30 6.61 -25.64
C HIS A 624 -47.73 8.03 -25.42
N ARG A 625 -47.15 8.68 -26.44
CA ARG A 625 -46.79 10.13 -26.41
C ARG A 625 -48.00 11.02 -26.11
N ASN A 626 -49.20 10.59 -26.47
CA ASN A 626 -50.44 11.31 -26.17
C ASN A 626 -50.87 11.24 -24.68
N LYS A 627 -50.14 10.53 -23.80
CA LYS A 627 -50.54 10.34 -22.40
C LYS A 627 -49.54 10.86 -21.35
N HIS A 628 -48.24 10.96 -21.62
CA HIS A 628 -47.27 11.43 -20.63
C HIS A 628 -46.03 12.12 -21.25
N THR A 629 -45.67 13.28 -20.72
CA THR A 629 -44.39 13.99 -20.95
C THR A 629 -43.35 13.51 -19.93
N PHE A 630 -42.57 12.48 -20.28
CA PHE A 630 -41.44 12.05 -19.46
C PHE A 630 -40.15 12.78 -19.89
N SER A 631 -39.52 13.46 -18.94
CA SER A 631 -38.16 14.00 -19.04
C SER A 631 -37.14 12.93 -18.62
N GLY A 632 -36.34 12.44 -19.56
CA GLY A 632 -35.18 11.59 -19.28
C GLY A 632 -34.02 11.97 -20.18
N ASP A 633 -32.84 12.20 -19.57
CA ASP A 633 -31.63 12.73 -20.19
C ASP A 633 -30.94 11.80 -21.21
N GLU A 634 -31.40 10.57 -21.40
CA GLU A 634 -30.82 9.62 -22.37
C GLU A 634 -31.65 9.57 -23.67
N GLN A 635 -31.15 10.18 -24.73
CA GLN A 635 -31.77 10.16 -26.07
C GLN A 635 -31.48 8.82 -26.79
N TYR A 636 -32.53 8.15 -27.24
CA TYR A 636 -32.43 6.99 -28.14
C TYR A 636 -32.41 7.45 -29.60
N TYR A 637 -31.40 7.01 -30.37
CA TYR A 637 -31.23 7.37 -31.78
C TYR A 637 -31.52 6.17 -32.69
N LEU A 638 -32.77 6.06 -33.14
CA LEU A 638 -33.24 4.97 -34.01
C LEU A 638 -32.38 4.79 -35.28
N ALA A 639 -31.96 5.87 -35.92
CA ALA A 639 -31.17 5.81 -37.15
C ALA A 639 -29.79 5.16 -36.91
N ASP A 640 -29.16 5.46 -35.79
CA ASP A 640 -27.85 4.90 -35.41
C ASP A 640 -27.97 3.43 -35.00
N ASP A 641 -29.04 3.06 -34.30
CA ASP A 641 -29.32 1.67 -33.95
C ASP A 641 -29.62 0.83 -35.20
N LEU A 642 -30.44 1.31 -36.13
CA LEU A 642 -30.68 0.62 -37.41
C LEU A 642 -29.40 0.46 -38.22
N ARG A 643 -28.52 1.47 -38.24
CA ARG A 643 -27.20 1.38 -38.88
C ARG A 643 -26.33 0.32 -38.20
N SER A 644 -26.30 0.31 -36.86
CA SER A 644 -25.55 -0.65 -36.06
C SER A 644 -26.08 -2.08 -36.22
N SER A 645 -27.39 -2.26 -36.22
CA SER A 645 -28.08 -3.53 -36.46
C SER A 645 -27.78 -4.09 -37.85
N ARG A 646 -27.85 -3.27 -38.91
CA ARG A 646 -27.46 -3.72 -40.28
C ARG A 646 -25.99 -4.09 -40.37
N ARG A 647 -25.11 -3.37 -39.67
CA ARG A 647 -23.69 -3.71 -39.61
C ARG A 647 -23.48 -5.02 -38.86
N LEU A 648 -24.12 -5.18 -37.71
CA LEU A 648 -24.09 -6.40 -36.92
C LEU A 648 -24.59 -7.60 -37.74
N GLN A 649 -25.70 -7.46 -38.47
CA GLN A 649 -26.19 -8.52 -39.36
C GLN A 649 -25.12 -8.96 -40.36
N ARG A 650 -24.45 -8.03 -41.05
CA ARG A 650 -23.35 -8.35 -41.98
C ARG A 650 -22.19 -9.08 -41.29
N ILE A 651 -21.84 -8.68 -40.07
CA ILE A 651 -20.81 -9.35 -39.28
C ILE A 651 -21.24 -10.79 -38.94
N LEU A 652 -22.50 -10.98 -38.53
CA LEU A 652 -23.04 -12.29 -38.18
C LEU A 652 -23.18 -13.22 -39.40
N ASP A 653 -23.56 -12.67 -40.55
CA ASP A 653 -23.60 -13.40 -41.83
C ASP A 653 -22.19 -13.87 -42.22
N SER A 654 -21.18 -13.00 -42.09
CA SER A 654 -19.79 -13.38 -42.36
C SER A 654 -19.24 -14.39 -41.36
N LEU A 655 -19.63 -14.27 -40.08
CA LEU A 655 -19.28 -15.24 -39.06
C LEU A 655 -19.78 -16.63 -39.43
N MET A 656 -21.02 -16.76 -39.92
CA MET A 656 -21.56 -18.04 -40.40
C MET A 656 -20.81 -18.61 -41.61
N GLY A 657 -20.36 -17.75 -42.52
CA GLY A 657 -19.52 -18.17 -43.66
C GLY A 657 -18.12 -18.66 -43.25
N ASN A 658 -17.61 -18.21 -42.11
CA ASN A 658 -16.23 -18.43 -41.66
C ASN A 658 -16.09 -19.48 -40.55
N ILE A 659 -17.19 -20.02 -40.02
CA ILE A 659 -17.18 -21.08 -39.01
C ILE A 659 -17.12 -22.45 -39.67
N ASN A 660 -16.23 -23.32 -39.18
CA ASN A 660 -16.15 -24.69 -39.65
C ASN A 660 -17.22 -25.55 -38.95
N ILE A 661 -18.40 -25.65 -39.57
CA ILE A 661 -19.57 -26.36 -39.02
C ILE A 661 -19.27 -27.84 -38.71
N LYS A 662 -18.23 -28.45 -39.29
CA LYS A 662 -17.84 -29.84 -39.02
C LYS A 662 -17.12 -30.06 -37.67
N GLN A 663 -16.76 -28.99 -36.95
CA GLN A 663 -16.05 -29.04 -35.65
C GLN A 663 -16.86 -28.50 -34.46
N LEU A 664 -18.08 -27.99 -34.71
CA LEU A 664 -19.07 -27.64 -33.68
C LEU A 664 -19.89 -28.88 -33.30
#